data_AF-A0A7S1CTA3-F1
#
_entry.id   AF-A0A7S1CTA3-F1
#
_cell.length_a   1.000
_cell.length_b   1.000
_cell.length_c   1.000
_cell.angle_alpha   90.00
_cell.angle_beta   90.00
_cell.angle_gamma   90.00
#
_symmetry.space_group_name_H-M   'P 1'
#
loop_
_entity.id
_entity.type
_entity.pdbx_description
1 polymer ?
#
loop_
_entity_poly.entity_id
_entity_poly.type
_entity_poly.pdbx_seq_one_letter_code
_entity_poly.pdbx_strand_id
1 'polypeptide(L)'
;GFFGILINSARIGSDLALSAIGCADKSFQGSVVQKCQPLETEYSAVGERKGSSLKSAKSFRKDARLVHAQILCAVCSNIEPNTLQGEILMRDSLIGFIVETVRFIDVSSVVSPDLQLLRYCLCSIARQVALQLSERHSQAFPPMLRKQLYNTFSLYTEEGQTPGLFRSELRRHIASAKAAVKPRDPEVIKQVEKEILSSSQMLEDSANLAMGAMLLGPVFDSDSQDPNGRVFTWIRRMLESNVPDGEKQSQDFRTCWAPKNFEIAKEALKFYLKSNLNMCPMFVDQCYSSSAAVANAHFLVLSDVIMQNQSIEFDLHTLIALVLSKMVDSDPQIRSNSRKLLHSIERRYNPDQGLKASFSKLGLEDKESSGQHAMIQDLVVVGGLQNSHAIFQQKVSSAMAMHYENASLQVTQELLRRHKNAVSNPEKLQQTLSCLPPWLEHADFSGDGWSYSVLDLLYNVSNAPGLVQSTAIQEIWRTIAMHRGNIAPVLNFLLSKLLRESKESSTSNLEYSSMECGKHIALYLSRVAPRFTVEHLITLAESEVLNLHGKDEPLDQAEINNTVELGLIKEFHHRAATAPTQQPLPRQQPLAARAAAAIAAATADRSKPFTASSFAQVIKRSTVDIIIKTGVAVADTVVVAGAA
;
A
#
# COMPACT_ATOMS: atom_id res chain seq x y z
N GLY A 1 27.55 -48.99 12.31
CA GLY A 1 27.48 -49.72 11.03
C GLY A 1 26.63 -48.99 10.01
N PHE A 2 25.30 -49.07 10.12
CA PHE A 2 24.32 -48.69 9.08
C PHE A 2 24.57 -47.34 8.38
N PHE A 3 24.57 -46.21 9.10
CA PHE A 3 24.81 -44.89 8.48
C PHE A 3 26.19 -44.74 7.82
N GLY A 4 27.22 -45.46 8.30
CA GLY A 4 28.52 -45.46 7.63
C GLY A 4 28.48 -46.13 6.26
N ILE A 5 27.63 -47.16 6.10
CA ILE A 5 27.40 -47.81 4.81
C ILE A 5 26.66 -46.85 3.88
N LEU A 6 25.61 -46.20 4.36
CA LEU A 6 24.86 -45.22 3.56
C LEU A 6 25.73 -44.05 3.11
N ILE A 7 26.59 -43.51 3.99
CA ILE A 7 27.52 -42.44 3.65
C ILE A 7 28.52 -42.91 2.57
N ASN A 8 29.06 -44.12 2.70
CA ASN A 8 29.94 -44.68 1.66
C ASN A 8 29.20 -44.93 0.34
N SER A 9 27.94 -45.36 0.38
CA SER A 9 27.12 -45.53 -0.83
C SER A 9 26.78 -44.19 -1.48
N ALA A 10 26.49 -43.15 -0.70
CA ALA A 10 26.30 -41.79 -1.19
C ALA A 10 27.57 -41.24 -1.85
N ARG A 11 28.75 -41.57 -1.30
CA ARG A 11 30.05 -41.23 -1.90
C ARG A 11 30.28 -41.86 -3.27
N ILE A 12 29.67 -43.02 -3.52
CA ILE A 12 29.72 -43.71 -4.82
C ILE A 12 28.63 -43.19 -5.78
N GLY A 13 27.81 -42.21 -5.34
CA GLY A 13 26.79 -41.56 -6.16
C GLY A 13 25.40 -42.20 -6.06
N SER A 14 25.09 -42.91 -4.97
CA SER A 14 23.76 -43.51 -4.78
C SER A 14 22.72 -42.51 -4.27
N ASP A 15 21.82 -42.08 -5.15
CA ASP A 15 20.67 -41.21 -4.79
C ASP A 15 19.71 -41.88 -3.79
N LEU A 16 19.61 -43.22 -3.83
CA LEU A 16 18.82 -43.99 -2.87
C LEU A 16 19.42 -43.89 -1.47
N ALA A 17 20.75 -43.89 -1.35
CA ALA A 17 21.41 -43.72 -0.07
C ALA A 17 21.18 -42.31 0.50
N LEU A 18 21.24 -41.27 -0.34
CA LEU A 18 20.92 -39.89 0.06
C LEU A 18 19.47 -39.76 0.52
N SER A 19 18.53 -40.36 -0.22
CA SER A 19 17.11 -40.37 0.13
C SER A 19 16.85 -41.12 1.44
N ALA A 20 17.52 -42.27 1.65
CA ALA A 20 17.43 -43.04 2.89
C ALA A 20 18.01 -42.27 4.10
N ILE A 21 19.06 -41.48 3.90
CA ILE A 21 19.60 -40.59 4.94
C ILE A 21 18.61 -39.46 5.24
N GLY A 22 18.01 -38.84 4.22
CA GLY A 22 16.99 -37.82 4.40
C GLY A 22 15.78 -38.34 5.18
N CYS A 23 15.33 -39.56 4.89
CA CYS A 23 14.21 -40.21 5.58
C CYS A 23 14.58 -40.89 6.91
N ALA A 24 15.82 -40.73 7.38
CA ALA A 24 16.23 -41.31 8.65
C ALA A 24 15.41 -40.75 9.82
N ASP A 25 15.15 -41.59 10.82
CA ASP A 25 14.44 -41.15 12.02
C ASP A 25 15.18 -39.98 12.69
N LYS A 26 14.39 -39.02 13.17
CA LYS A 26 14.83 -37.72 13.68
C LYS A 26 15.85 -37.86 14.82
N SER A 27 15.71 -38.90 15.64
CA SER A 27 16.62 -39.18 16.75
C SER A 27 18.07 -39.50 16.31
N PHE A 28 18.28 -39.83 15.03
CA PHE A 28 19.60 -40.17 14.50
C PHE A 28 20.25 -39.06 13.67
N GLN A 29 19.58 -37.92 13.46
CA GLN A 29 20.11 -36.84 12.60
C GLN A 29 21.46 -36.30 13.12
N GLY A 30 21.59 -36.03 14.43
CA GLY A 30 22.88 -35.65 15.02
C GLY A 30 23.96 -36.72 14.87
N SER A 31 23.59 -38.00 14.96
CA SER A 31 24.52 -39.13 14.73
C SER A 31 24.98 -39.25 13.27
N VAL A 32 24.13 -38.90 12.30
CA VAL A 32 24.49 -38.86 10.88
C VAL A 32 25.50 -37.74 10.64
N VAL A 33 25.24 -36.54 11.16
CA VAL A 33 26.14 -35.38 11.03
C VAL A 33 27.50 -35.70 11.63
N GLN A 34 27.55 -36.27 12.83
CA GLN A 34 28.81 -36.67 13.47
C GLN A 34 29.58 -37.71 12.64
N LYS A 35 28.89 -38.64 11.97
CA LYS A 35 29.54 -39.63 11.10
C LYS A 35 30.03 -39.07 9.77
N CYS A 36 29.69 -37.84 9.42
CA CYS A 36 30.22 -37.15 8.26
C CYS A 36 31.57 -36.45 8.54
N GLN A 37 32.00 -36.36 9.81
CA GLN A 37 33.27 -35.75 10.21
C GLN A 37 34.51 -36.25 9.42
N PRO A 38 34.63 -37.54 9.01
CA PRO A 38 35.71 -37.96 8.13
C PRO A 38 35.74 -37.25 6.78
N LEU A 39 34.57 -36.97 6.17
CA LEU A 39 34.50 -36.21 4.92
C LEU A 39 34.98 -34.78 5.12
N GLU A 40 34.63 -34.17 6.25
CA GLU A 40 35.10 -32.84 6.65
C GLU A 40 36.62 -32.78 6.77
N THR A 41 37.22 -33.73 7.50
CA THR A 41 38.68 -33.83 7.59
C THR A 41 39.34 -34.02 6.23
N GLU A 42 38.68 -34.74 5.31
CA GLU A 42 39.23 -35.08 4.00
C GLU A 42 39.33 -33.88 3.05
N TYR A 43 38.34 -32.97 3.05
CA TYR A 43 38.41 -31.76 2.23
C TYR A 43 39.09 -30.57 2.94
N SER A 44 39.15 -30.57 4.28
CA SER A 44 39.81 -29.53 5.07
C SER A 44 41.31 -29.78 5.28
N ALA A 45 41.80 -31.02 5.09
CA ALA A 45 43.23 -31.34 5.15
C ALA A 45 44.04 -30.60 4.08
N VAL A 46 44.72 -29.53 4.49
CA VAL A 46 45.72 -28.82 3.70
C VAL A 46 47.04 -29.61 3.75
N GLY A 47 47.30 -30.45 2.76
CA GLY A 47 48.68 -30.79 2.35
C GLY A 47 49.20 -32.23 2.53
N GLU A 48 48.49 -33.15 3.16
CA GLU A 48 49.12 -34.43 3.58
C GLU A 48 48.68 -35.69 2.82
N ARG A 49 48.65 -35.65 1.47
CA ARG A 49 48.73 -36.91 0.71
C ARG A 49 50.04 -36.97 -0.04
N LYS A 50 51.05 -37.53 0.63
CA LYS A 50 52.29 -37.99 -0.01
C LYS A 50 51.91 -39.09 -1.01
N GLY A 51 51.95 -38.79 -2.31
CA GLY A 51 51.89 -39.80 -3.38
C GLY A 51 50.83 -39.63 -4.46
N SER A 52 49.89 -38.67 -4.36
CA SER A 52 48.93 -38.41 -5.46
C SER A 52 49.24 -37.12 -6.22
N SER A 53 49.04 -37.15 -7.55
CA SER A 53 49.14 -35.97 -8.40
C SER A 53 48.30 -34.82 -7.83
N LEU A 54 48.89 -33.61 -7.77
CA LEU A 54 48.26 -32.41 -7.20
C LEU A 54 46.87 -32.11 -7.82
N LYS A 55 46.64 -32.53 -9.07
CA LYS A 55 45.35 -32.39 -9.78
C LYS A 55 44.30 -33.40 -9.29
N SER A 56 44.69 -34.65 -9.07
CA SER A 56 43.80 -35.71 -8.54
C SER A 56 43.38 -35.41 -7.10
N ALA A 57 44.30 -34.94 -6.26
CA ALA A 57 44.00 -34.54 -4.89
C ALA A 57 43.00 -33.37 -4.81
N LYS A 58 43.08 -32.39 -5.72
CA LYS A 58 42.13 -31.27 -5.78
C LYS A 58 40.73 -31.69 -6.23
N SER A 59 40.62 -32.56 -7.24
CA SER A 59 39.33 -33.10 -7.70
C SER A 59 38.63 -33.86 -6.59
N PHE A 60 39.36 -34.79 -5.97
CA PHE A 60 38.84 -35.65 -4.93
C PHE A 60 38.34 -34.90 -3.68
N ARG A 61 38.98 -33.77 -3.31
CA ARG A 61 38.48 -32.90 -2.22
C ARG A 61 37.19 -32.17 -2.60
N LYS A 62 37.04 -31.78 -3.87
CA LYS A 62 35.79 -31.16 -4.36
C LYS A 62 34.64 -32.18 -4.30
N ASP A 63 34.91 -33.42 -4.69
CA ASP A 63 33.94 -34.51 -4.66
C ASP A 63 33.50 -34.82 -3.21
N ALA A 64 34.45 -34.89 -2.27
CA ALA A 64 34.16 -35.12 -0.85
C ALA A 64 33.30 -33.99 -0.24
N ARG A 65 33.60 -32.73 -0.56
CA ARG A 65 32.80 -31.58 -0.08
C ARG A 65 31.38 -31.61 -0.65
N LEU A 66 31.22 -31.95 -1.93
CA LEU A 66 29.91 -32.03 -2.57
C LEU A 66 29.05 -33.12 -1.94
N VAL A 67 29.61 -34.32 -1.73
CA VAL A 67 28.92 -35.42 -1.07
C VAL A 67 28.52 -35.03 0.36
N HIS A 68 29.42 -34.38 1.11
CA HIS A 68 29.09 -33.88 2.45
C HIS A 68 27.92 -32.88 2.39
N ALA A 69 27.95 -31.93 1.45
CA ALA A 69 26.89 -30.94 1.28
C ALA A 69 25.53 -31.58 0.94
N GLN A 70 25.51 -32.60 0.08
CA GLN A 70 24.28 -33.33 -0.28
C GLN A 70 23.70 -34.07 0.93
N ILE A 71 24.54 -34.74 1.72
CA ILE A 71 24.11 -35.43 2.93
C ILE A 71 23.53 -34.43 3.93
N LEU A 72 24.25 -33.34 4.22
CA LEU A 72 23.76 -32.30 5.13
C LEU A 72 22.47 -31.65 4.63
N CYS A 73 22.34 -31.43 3.32
CA CYS A 73 21.11 -30.89 2.73
C CYS A 73 19.93 -31.85 2.94
N ALA A 74 20.14 -33.16 2.72
CA ALA A 74 19.11 -34.18 2.96
C ALA A 74 18.67 -34.23 4.43
N VAL A 75 19.63 -34.16 5.36
CA VAL A 75 19.35 -34.08 6.80
C VAL A 75 18.59 -32.79 7.14
N CYS A 76 19.08 -31.63 6.67
CA CYS A 76 18.49 -30.31 6.95
C CYS A 76 17.07 -30.15 6.45
N SER A 77 16.71 -30.86 5.39
CA SER A 77 15.37 -30.78 4.80
C SER A 77 14.28 -31.37 5.72
N ASN A 78 14.67 -32.19 6.69
CA ASN A 78 13.76 -32.92 7.60
C ASN A 78 14.03 -32.66 9.10
N ILE A 79 14.73 -31.56 9.45
CA ILE A 79 14.95 -31.20 10.86
C ILE A 79 13.66 -30.63 11.46
N GLU A 80 13.34 -31.02 12.69
CA GLU A 80 12.21 -30.44 13.43
C GLU A 80 12.50 -29.00 13.90
N PRO A 81 11.47 -28.17 14.07
CA PRO A 81 11.63 -26.85 14.65
C PRO A 81 12.27 -26.94 16.05
N ASN A 82 13.30 -26.12 16.29
CA ASN A 82 14.06 -26.01 17.55
C ASN A 82 15.05 -27.14 17.86
N THR A 83 15.26 -28.14 17.00
CA THR A 83 16.28 -29.19 17.23
C THR A 83 17.68 -28.61 17.41
N LEU A 84 18.06 -27.64 16.56
CA LEU A 84 19.38 -27.00 16.62
C LEU A 84 19.60 -26.14 17.88
N GLN A 85 18.54 -25.84 18.64
CA GLN A 85 18.65 -25.13 19.91
C GLN A 85 19.18 -26.06 21.02
N GLY A 86 18.79 -27.34 20.99
CA GLY A 86 19.22 -28.36 21.95
C GLY A 86 20.51 -29.09 21.55
N GLU A 87 20.68 -29.42 20.27
CA GLU A 87 21.83 -30.18 19.79
C GLU A 87 23.02 -29.30 19.37
N ILE A 88 23.82 -28.90 20.36
CA ILE A 88 24.98 -27.99 20.18
C ILE A 88 25.99 -28.51 19.15
N LEU A 89 26.33 -29.80 19.20
CA LEU A 89 27.33 -30.39 18.29
C LEU A 89 26.88 -30.35 16.83
N MET A 90 25.61 -30.68 16.58
CA MET A 90 25.02 -30.62 15.24
C MET A 90 24.98 -29.18 14.73
N ARG A 91 24.55 -28.24 15.59
CA ARG A 91 24.54 -26.82 15.29
C ARG A 91 25.92 -26.30 14.89
N ASP A 92 26.93 -26.58 15.70
CA ASP A 92 28.28 -26.05 15.48
C ASP A 92 28.91 -26.65 14.21
N SER A 93 28.65 -27.94 13.92
CA SER A 93 29.07 -28.59 12.67
C SER A 93 28.41 -27.96 11.44
N LEU A 94 27.10 -27.67 11.47
CA LEU A 94 26.40 -27.03 10.36
C LEU A 94 26.90 -25.59 10.13
N ILE A 95 27.10 -24.81 11.20
CA ILE A 95 27.64 -23.45 11.10
C ILE A 95 29.07 -23.48 10.56
N GLY A 96 29.92 -24.38 11.05
CA GLY A 96 31.28 -24.59 10.56
C GLY A 96 31.28 -24.89 9.06
N PHE A 97 30.44 -25.84 8.63
CA PHE A 97 30.26 -26.16 7.21
C PHE A 97 29.84 -24.93 6.38
N ILE A 98 28.88 -24.13 6.85
CA ILE A 98 28.43 -22.91 6.15
C ILE A 98 29.60 -21.94 5.96
N VAL A 99 30.33 -21.61 7.02
CA VAL A 99 31.43 -20.65 7.00
C VAL A 99 32.56 -21.10 6.07
N GLU A 100 32.95 -22.37 6.16
CA GLU A 100 33.99 -22.94 5.29
C GLU A 100 33.57 -22.99 3.82
N THR A 101 32.32 -23.36 3.56
CA THR A 101 31.80 -23.52 2.20
C THR A 101 31.65 -22.17 1.50
N VAL A 102 31.19 -21.13 2.20
CA VAL A 102 31.15 -19.76 1.65
C VAL A 102 32.55 -19.31 1.26
N ARG A 103 33.53 -19.43 2.17
CA ARG A 103 34.93 -19.07 1.89
C ARG A 103 35.50 -19.83 0.69
N PHE A 104 35.14 -21.10 0.53
CA PHE A 104 35.57 -21.89 -0.62
C PHE A 104 34.94 -21.41 -1.93
N ILE A 105 33.63 -21.10 -1.93
CA ILE A 105 32.92 -20.64 -3.12
C ILE A 105 33.45 -19.27 -3.57
N ASP A 106 33.74 -18.36 -2.64
CA ASP A 106 34.28 -17.02 -2.95
C ASP A 106 35.63 -17.08 -3.68
N VAL A 107 36.44 -18.11 -3.42
CA VAL A 107 37.74 -18.32 -4.10
C VAL A 107 37.58 -19.07 -5.44
N SER A 108 36.43 -19.70 -5.68
CA SER A 108 36.20 -20.52 -6.88
C SER A 108 35.61 -19.70 -8.03
N SER A 109 36.45 -19.31 -8.99
CA SER A 109 36.06 -18.46 -10.13
C SER A 109 35.38 -19.19 -11.30
N VAL A 110 35.50 -20.52 -11.39
CA VAL A 110 34.97 -21.31 -12.51
C VAL A 110 33.60 -21.88 -12.15
N VAL A 111 32.56 -21.46 -12.89
CA VAL A 111 31.21 -22.03 -12.79
C VAL A 111 31.22 -23.44 -13.37
N SER A 112 30.97 -24.45 -12.54
CA SER A 112 30.76 -25.85 -12.93
C SER A 112 29.41 -26.36 -12.40
N PRO A 113 28.84 -27.45 -12.96
CA PRO A 113 27.61 -28.05 -12.44
C PRO A 113 27.72 -28.42 -10.96
N ASP A 114 28.84 -29.02 -10.55
CA ASP A 114 29.13 -29.34 -9.15
C ASP A 114 29.14 -28.12 -8.24
N LEU A 115 29.66 -26.99 -8.73
CA LEU A 115 29.65 -25.73 -7.98
C LEU A 115 28.23 -25.16 -7.86
N GLN A 116 27.39 -25.28 -8.90
CA GLN A 116 25.98 -24.88 -8.81
C GLN A 116 25.23 -25.71 -7.77
N LEU A 117 25.44 -27.03 -7.77
CA LEU A 117 24.84 -27.92 -6.79
C LEU A 117 25.33 -27.63 -5.37
N LEU A 118 26.64 -27.36 -5.20
CA LEU A 118 27.19 -26.94 -3.90
C LEU A 118 26.56 -25.62 -3.41
N ARG A 119 26.38 -24.64 -4.31
CA ARG A 119 25.68 -23.38 -3.99
C ARG A 119 24.23 -23.63 -3.57
N TYR A 120 23.52 -24.52 -4.27
CA TYR A 120 22.15 -24.90 -3.93
C TYR A 120 22.08 -25.53 -2.52
N CYS A 121 22.96 -26.49 -2.22
CA CYS A 121 23.02 -27.13 -0.90
C CYS A 121 23.34 -26.10 0.19
N LEU A 122 24.28 -25.17 -0.06
CA LEU A 122 24.59 -24.10 0.87
C LEU A 122 23.37 -23.21 1.17
N CYS A 123 22.63 -22.77 0.14
CA CYS A 123 21.41 -21.97 0.32
C CYS A 123 20.37 -22.73 1.18
N SER A 124 20.15 -24.02 0.87
CA SER A 124 19.18 -24.85 1.59
C SER A 124 19.56 -25.04 3.07
N ILE A 125 20.81 -25.40 3.35
CA ILE A 125 21.31 -25.61 4.71
C ILE A 125 21.27 -24.29 5.50
N ALA A 126 21.79 -23.20 4.92
CA ALA A 126 21.81 -21.89 5.57
C ALA A 126 20.40 -21.39 5.91
N ARG A 127 19.43 -21.59 5.01
CA ARG A 127 18.02 -21.28 5.25
C ARG A 127 17.50 -22.02 6.49
N GLN A 128 17.67 -23.34 6.54
CA GLN A 128 17.15 -24.15 7.65
C GLN A 128 17.80 -23.79 8.99
N VAL A 129 19.11 -23.56 9.00
CA VAL A 129 19.85 -23.10 10.19
C VAL A 129 19.33 -21.73 10.64
N ALA A 130 19.13 -20.79 9.72
CA ALA A 130 18.64 -19.46 10.05
C ALA A 130 17.23 -19.48 10.66
N LEU A 131 16.31 -20.28 10.11
CA LEU A 131 14.93 -20.39 10.61
C LEU A 131 14.86 -20.89 12.06
N GLN A 132 15.83 -21.70 12.52
CA GLN A 132 15.83 -22.23 13.89
C GLN A 132 16.59 -21.36 14.90
N LEU A 133 17.62 -20.64 14.45
CA LEU A 133 18.57 -19.96 15.35
C LEU A 133 18.44 -18.45 15.40
N SER A 134 18.03 -17.78 14.31
CA SER A 134 18.26 -16.34 14.17
C SER A 134 17.43 -15.47 15.14
N GLU A 135 16.26 -15.94 15.57
CA GLU A 135 15.37 -15.23 16.50
C GLU A 135 15.75 -15.49 17.97
N ARG A 136 15.93 -16.76 18.37
CA ARG A 136 16.11 -17.17 19.77
C ARG A 136 17.57 -17.33 20.20
N HIS A 137 18.47 -17.58 19.25
CA HIS A 137 19.90 -17.82 19.48
C HIS A 137 20.77 -17.03 18.50
N SER A 138 20.50 -15.74 18.36
CA SER A 138 21.19 -14.84 17.42
C SER A 138 22.71 -14.78 17.62
N GLN A 139 23.23 -15.14 18.80
CA GLN A 139 24.67 -15.27 19.06
C GLN A 139 25.32 -16.41 18.27
N ALA A 140 24.63 -17.53 18.09
CA ALA A 140 25.14 -18.68 17.33
C ALA A 140 25.11 -18.40 15.82
N PHE A 141 24.21 -17.55 15.34
CA PHE A 141 24.09 -17.17 13.94
C PHE A 141 24.15 -15.64 13.78
N PRO A 142 25.35 -15.05 13.90
CA PRO A 142 25.52 -13.62 14.12
C PRO A 142 25.12 -12.77 12.89
N PRO A 143 24.75 -11.48 13.10
CA PRO A 143 24.33 -10.59 12.02
C PRO A 143 25.36 -10.46 10.88
N MET A 144 26.66 -10.46 11.20
CA MET A 144 27.73 -10.37 10.20
C MET A 144 27.77 -11.58 9.26
N LEU A 145 27.55 -12.78 9.79
CA LEU A 145 27.47 -13.99 8.96
C LEU A 145 26.21 -13.97 8.09
N ARG A 146 25.06 -13.57 8.63
CA ARG A 146 23.81 -13.37 7.87
C ARG A 146 23.98 -12.38 6.73
N LYS A 147 24.67 -11.26 6.97
CA LYS A 147 25.00 -10.27 5.94
C LYS A 147 25.88 -10.85 4.84
N GLN A 148 26.94 -11.58 5.20
CA GLN A 148 27.83 -12.23 4.22
C GLN A 148 27.05 -13.22 3.34
N LEU A 149 26.21 -14.05 3.96
CA LEU A 149 25.37 -15.01 3.26
C LEU A 149 24.35 -14.32 2.36
N TYR A 150 23.67 -13.29 2.85
CA TYR A 150 22.73 -12.50 2.05
C TYR A 150 23.41 -11.93 0.79
N ASN A 151 24.59 -11.31 0.94
CA ASN A 151 25.34 -10.78 -0.19
C ASN A 151 25.77 -11.89 -1.16
N THR A 152 26.22 -13.04 -0.65
CA THR A 152 26.63 -14.18 -1.47
C THR A 152 25.45 -14.72 -2.28
N PHE A 153 24.29 -14.93 -1.64
CA PHE A 153 23.09 -15.46 -2.29
C PHE A 153 22.48 -14.50 -3.29
N SER A 154 22.62 -13.19 -3.07
CA SER A 154 22.16 -12.17 -4.02
C SER A 154 22.85 -12.22 -5.38
N LEU A 155 24.00 -12.90 -5.50
CA LEU A 155 24.69 -13.15 -6.77
C LEU A 155 24.05 -14.28 -7.58
N TYR A 156 23.18 -15.07 -6.95
CA TYR A 156 22.53 -16.25 -7.55
C TYR A 156 21.08 -15.97 -7.96
N THR A 157 20.66 -14.71 -7.96
CA THR A 157 19.28 -14.29 -8.18
C THR A 157 19.22 -13.14 -9.18
N GLU A 158 18.19 -13.11 -10.04
CA GLU A 158 18.02 -12.03 -11.01
C GLU A 158 17.68 -10.70 -10.33
N GLU A 159 16.84 -10.70 -9.30
CA GLU A 159 16.42 -9.48 -8.59
C GLU A 159 17.43 -8.98 -7.55
N GLY A 160 18.59 -9.65 -7.43
CA GLY A 160 19.60 -9.41 -6.40
C GLY A 160 20.30 -8.04 -6.48
N GLN A 161 21.56 -7.99 -6.03
CA GLN A 161 22.28 -6.71 -5.93
C GLN A 161 22.42 -5.98 -7.28
N THR A 162 22.68 -6.71 -8.36
CA THR A 162 22.82 -6.16 -9.71
C THR A 162 21.84 -6.87 -10.65
N PRO A 163 20.66 -6.28 -10.92
CA PRO A 163 19.69 -6.87 -11.83
C PRO A 163 20.28 -7.18 -13.20
N GLY A 164 19.97 -8.36 -13.75
CA GLY A 164 20.47 -8.79 -15.06
C GLY A 164 21.84 -9.46 -15.04
N LEU A 165 22.62 -9.34 -13.96
CA LEU A 165 23.95 -9.95 -13.88
C LEU A 165 23.85 -11.47 -13.92
N PHE A 166 23.01 -12.07 -13.07
CA PHE A 166 22.83 -13.51 -12.98
C PHE A 166 22.41 -14.12 -14.34
N ARG A 167 21.42 -13.54 -15.01
CA ARG A 167 20.98 -14.02 -16.33
C ARG A 167 22.06 -13.80 -17.40
N SER A 168 22.87 -12.75 -17.30
CA SER A 168 24.00 -12.55 -18.23
C SER A 168 25.08 -13.62 -18.07
N GLU A 169 25.41 -14.00 -16.84
CA GLU A 169 26.38 -15.06 -16.55
C GLU A 169 25.86 -16.43 -16.97
N LEU A 170 24.55 -16.68 -16.76
CA LEU A 170 23.88 -17.88 -17.22
C LEU A 170 23.94 -18.04 -18.74
N ARG A 171 23.67 -16.96 -19.50
CA ARG A 171 23.80 -16.97 -20.97
C ARG A 171 25.22 -17.31 -21.42
N ARG A 172 26.24 -16.75 -20.76
CA ARG A 172 27.65 -17.05 -21.02
C ARG A 172 27.97 -18.53 -20.73
N HIS A 173 27.44 -19.06 -19.62
CA HIS A 173 27.64 -20.46 -19.23
C HIS A 173 26.98 -21.43 -20.23
N ILE A 174 25.74 -21.15 -20.66
CA ILE A 174 25.04 -21.93 -21.69
C ILE A 174 25.85 -21.91 -23.00
N ALA A 175 26.32 -20.74 -23.45
CA ALA A 175 27.12 -20.65 -24.67
C ALA A 175 28.41 -21.48 -24.60
N SER A 176 29.10 -21.44 -23.44
CA SER A 176 30.30 -22.25 -23.20
C SER A 176 29.99 -23.75 -23.19
N ALA A 177 28.90 -24.17 -22.55
CA ALA A 177 28.49 -25.58 -22.49
C ALA A 177 28.12 -26.12 -23.88
N LYS A 178 27.36 -25.34 -24.67
CA LYS A 178 27.02 -25.66 -26.06
C LYS A 178 28.26 -25.83 -26.94
N ALA A 179 29.30 -25.01 -26.71
CA ALA A 179 30.56 -25.11 -27.45
C ALA A 179 31.38 -26.37 -27.12
N ALA A 180 31.18 -26.96 -25.93
CA ALA A 180 31.91 -28.13 -25.45
C ALA A 180 31.36 -29.47 -25.95
N VAL A 181 30.08 -29.53 -26.37
CA VAL A 181 29.44 -30.76 -26.87
C VAL A 181 30.03 -31.17 -28.23
N LYS A 182 30.63 -32.37 -28.30
CA LYS A 182 31.17 -32.97 -29.53
C LYS A 182 30.79 -34.46 -29.63
N PRO A 183 30.25 -34.94 -30.77
CA PRO A 183 29.84 -34.18 -31.96
C PRO A 183 28.66 -33.23 -31.65
N ARG A 184 28.46 -32.19 -32.48
CA ARG A 184 27.39 -31.18 -32.30
C ARG A 184 26.01 -31.75 -32.66
N ASP A 185 25.54 -32.69 -31.85
CA ASP A 185 24.18 -33.21 -31.94
C ASP A 185 23.20 -32.13 -31.43
N PRO A 186 22.24 -31.67 -32.26
CA PRO A 186 21.27 -30.65 -31.85
C PRO A 186 20.40 -31.08 -30.67
N GLU A 187 20.11 -32.37 -30.49
CA GLU A 187 19.26 -32.85 -29.41
C GLU A 187 20.01 -32.84 -28.07
N VAL A 188 21.28 -33.27 -28.08
CA VAL A 188 22.16 -33.19 -26.90
C VAL A 188 22.39 -31.74 -26.48
N ILE A 189 22.57 -30.83 -27.45
CA ILE A 189 22.72 -29.40 -27.19
C ILE A 189 21.48 -28.81 -26.50
N LYS A 190 20.27 -29.17 -26.97
CA LYS A 190 19.02 -28.74 -26.34
C LYS A 190 18.85 -29.32 -24.94
N GLN A 191 19.21 -30.59 -24.76
CA GLN A 191 19.13 -31.26 -23.47
C GLN A 191 20.05 -30.62 -22.43
N VAL A 192 21.31 -30.36 -22.81
CA VAL A 192 22.28 -29.66 -21.94
C VAL A 192 21.80 -28.25 -21.58
N GLU A 193 21.25 -27.50 -22.54
CA GLU A 193 20.67 -26.19 -22.27
C GLU A 193 19.51 -26.27 -21.27
N LYS A 194 18.59 -27.22 -21.47
CA LYS A 194 17.45 -27.45 -20.57
C LYS A 194 17.89 -27.82 -19.15
N GLU A 195 18.91 -28.67 -19.01
CA GLU A 195 19.47 -29.06 -17.71
C GLU A 195 20.13 -27.89 -16.99
N ILE A 196 20.92 -27.07 -17.69
CA ILE A 196 21.55 -25.87 -17.11
C ILE A 196 20.50 -24.85 -16.67
N LEU A 197 19.47 -24.62 -17.49
CA LEU A 197 18.36 -23.73 -17.14
C LEU A 197 17.60 -24.24 -15.91
N SER A 198 17.28 -25.53 -15.86
CA SER A 198 16.59 -26.16 -14.72
C SER A 198 17.41 -26.05 -13.43
N SER A 199 18.69 -26.44 -13.47
CA SER A 199 19.62 -26.33 -12.33
C SER A 199 19.74 -24.88 -11.83
N SER A 200 19.83 -23.93 -12.76
CA SER A 200 19.98 -22.51 -12.40
C SER A 200 18.70 -21.92 -11.80
N GLN A 201 17.52 -22.37 -12.25
CA GLN A 201 16.25 -21.97 -11.66
C GLN A 201 16.10 -22.50 -10.23
N MET A 202 16.45 -23.78 -10.00
CA MET A 202 16.45 -24.38 -8.66
C MET A 202 17.39 -23.63 -7.70
N LEU A 203 18.55 -23.21 -8.20
CA LEU A 203 19.49 -22.39 -7.42
C LEU A 203 18.89 -21.02 -7.09
N GLU A 204 18.28 -20.34 -8.06
CA GLU A 204 17.66 -19.03 -7.86
C GLU A 204 16.51 -19.08 -6.84
N ASP A 205 15.63 -20.08 -6.94
CA ASP A 205 14.51 -20.25 -6.00
C ASP A 205 15.02 -20.52 -4.58
N SER A 206 16.04 -21.39 -4.44
CA SER A 206 16.69 -21.68 -3.16
C SER A 206 17.40 -20.46 -2.59
N ALA A 207 18.11 -19.69 -3.42
CA ALA A 207 18.79 -18.47 -3.03
C ALA A 207 17.82 -17.38 -2.54
N ASN A 208 16.71 -17.16 -3.25
CA ASN A 208 15.67 -16.22 -2.83
C ASN A 208 15.07 -16.57 -1.45
N LEU A 209 14.79 -17.85 -1.22
CA LEU A 209 14.28 -18.34 0.08
C LEU A 209 15.33 -18.20 1.19
N ALA A 210 16.60 -18.49 0.89
CA ALA A 210 17.69 -18.33 1.84
C ALA A 210 17.94 -16.86 2.18
N MET A 211 17.90 -15.95 1.19
CA MET A 211 17.99 -14.50 1.39
C MET A 211 16.91 -14.00 2.35
N GLY A 212 15.66 -14.42 2.15
CA GLY A 212 14.57 -14.08 3.07
C GLY A 212 14.84 -14.57 4.50
N ALA A 213 15.31 -15.81 4.66
CA ALA A 213 15.63 -16.37 5.98
C ALA A 213 16.79 -15.64 6.69
N MET A 214 17.74 -15.05 5.95
CA MET A 214 18.82 -14.23 6.56
C MET A 214 18.29 -12.93 7.21
N LEU A 215 17.09 -12.48 6.84
CA LEU A 215 16.45 -11.31 7.44
C LEU A 215 15.79 -11.61 8.79
N LEU A 216 15.68 -12.88 9.18
CA LEU A 216 15.24 -13.27 10.51
C LEU A 216 16.32 -12.88 11.54
N GLY A 217 15.91 -12.33 12.68
CA GLY A 217 16.78 -11.84 13.73
C GLY A 217 17.10 -10.33 13.65
N PRO A 218 18.03 -9.85 14.50
CA PRO A 218 18.37 -8.43 14.56
C PRO A 218 18.89 -7.87 13.23
N VAL A 219 18.69 -6.58 12.97
CA VAL A 219 19.26 -5.90 11.79
C VAL A 219 20.78 -6.05 11.74
N PHE A 220 21.35 -6.26 10.54
CA PHE A 220 22.78 -6.52 10.38
C PHE A 220 23.62 -5.31 9.95
N ASP A 221 23.04 -4.26 9.35
CA ASP A 221 23.74 -2.99 9.03
C ASP A 221 22.77 -1.80 8.87
N SER A 222 23.30 -0.59 8.71
CA SER A 222 22.49 0.63 8.53
C SER A 222 21.70 0.64 7.22
N ASP A 223 22.24 0.04 6.16
CA ASP A 223 21.57 -0.10 4.85
C ASP A 223 20.31 -0.98 4.96
N SER A 224 20.32 -2.01 5.79
CA SER A 224 19.14 -2.83 6.08
C SER A 224 18.14 -2.17 7.04
N GLN A 225 18.44 -0.99 7.61
CA GLN A 225 17.47 -0.17 8.33
C GLN A 225 16.77 0.84 7.40
N ASP A 226 17.41 1.24 6.32
CA ASP A 226 16.86 2.19 5.36
C ASP A 226 15.73 1.52 4.53
N PRO A 227 14.47 2.01 4.56
CA PRO A 227 13.40 1.50 3.71
C PRO A 227 13.68 1.58 2.20
N ASN A 228 14.68 2.36 1.78
CA ASN A 228 15.17 2.43 0.41
C ASN A 228 16.51 1.71 0.19
N GLY A 229 17.03 1.05 1.22
CA GLY A 229 18.26 0.26 1.14
C GLY A 229 18.12 -0.98 0.26
N ARG A 230 19.23 -1.72 0.14
CA ARG A 230 19.33 -2.86 -0.80
C ARG A 230 18.31 -3.96 -0.50
N VAL A 231 18.07 -4.26 0.78
CA VAL A 231 17.15 -5.31 1.22
C VAL A 231 15.72 -5.01 0.78
N PHE A 232 15.22 -3.81 1.07
CA PHE A 232 13.85 -3.44 0.73
C PHE A 232 13.66 -3.13 -0.75
N THR A 233 14.71 -2.68 -1.43
CA THR A 233 14.71 -2.60 -2.89
C THR A 233 14.52 -3.99 -3.52
N TRP A 234 15.22 -5.01 -3.01
CA TRP A 234 15.02 -6.41 -3.45
C TRP A 234 13.61 -6.91 -3.13
N ILE A 235 13.09 -6.68 -1.91
CA ILE A 235 11.71 -7.06 -1.54
C ILE A 235 10.70 -6.39 -2.48
N ARG A 236 10.85 -5.08 -2.73
CA ARG A 236 9.96 -4.31 -3.60
C ARG A 236 9.94 -4.88 -5.02
N ARG A 237 11.11 -5.12 -5.62
CA ARG A 237 11.21 -5.74 -6.95
C ARG A 237 10.56 -7.12 -6.99
N MET A 238 10.78 -7.95 -5.98
CA MET A 238 10.16 -9.26 -5.89
C MET A 238 8.62 -9.18 -5.77
N LEU A 239 8.09 -8.20 -5.04
CA LEU A 239 6.64 -7.94 -4.95
C LEU A 239 6.06 -7.42 -6.27
N GLU A 240 6.80 -6.60 -6.99
CA GLU A 240 6.42 -6.01 -8.28
C GLU A 240 6.65 -6.94 -9.47
N SER A 241 7.49 -7.97 -9.31
CA SER A 241 7.81 -8.95 -10.36
C SER A 241 6.63 -9.82 -10.79
N ASN A 242 5.47 -9.70 -10.13
CA ASN A 242 4.21 -10.28 -10.59
C ASN A 242 3.77 -9.62 -11.90
N VAL A 243 4.18 -10.22 -13.01
CA VAL A 243 3.53 -10.04 -14.31
C VAL A 243 2.06 -10.43 -14.14
N PRO A 244 1.08 -9.56 -14.49
CA PRO A 244 -0.33 -9.94 -14.48
C PRO A 244 -0.51 -11.15 -15.41
N ASP A 245 -1.33 -12.11 -14.98
CA ASP A 245 -1.69 -13.36 -15.68
C ASP A 245 -2.28 -13.08 -17.10
N GLY A 246 -1.40 -12.69 -18.02
CA GLY A 246 -1.66 -12.37 -19.41
C GLY A 246 -0.52 -12.91 -20.27
N GLU A 247 -0.78 -14.05 -20.91
CA GLU A 247 -0.10 -14.58 -22.11
C GLU A 247 1.40 -14.91 -22.06
N LYS A 248 2.13 -14.71 -20.95
CA LYS A 248 3.55 -15.11 -20.83
C LYS A 248 3.80 -16.44 -20.08
N GLN A 249 2.81 -17.33 -20.00
CA GLN A 249 3.01 -18.70 -19.47
C GLN A 249 3.93 -19.58 -20.34
N SER A 250 4.42 -19.10 -21.48
CA SER A 250 5.16 -19.89 -22.45
C SER A 250 6.69 -19.87 -22.29
N GLN A 251 7.27 -19.15 -21.31
CA GLN A 251 8.73 -19.13 -21.10
C GLN A 251 9.22 -19.20 -19.65
N ASP A 252 8.34 -19.15 -18.66
CA ASP A 252 8.77 -19.32 -17.27
C ASP A 252 9.02 -20.81 -16.98
N PHE A 253 10.28 -21.23 -17.05
CA PHE A 253 10.78 -22.54 -16.62
C PHE A 253 10.64 -22.78 -15.09
N ARG A 254 9.86 -21.96 -14.37
CA ARG A 254 9.61 -22.19 -12.94
C ARG A 254 8.91 -23.52 -12.77
N THR A 255 9.51 -24.39 -11.97
CA THR A 255 8.88 -25.65 -11.61
C THR A 255 7.59 -25.35 -10.85
N CYS A 256 6.54 -26.15 -11.06
CA CYS A 256 5.24 -26.02 -10.40
C CYS A 256 5.28 -26.14 -8.86
N TRP A 257 6.45 -26.35 -8.27
CA TRP A 257 6.68 -26.59 -6.85
C TRP A 257 7.34 -25.42 -6.11
N ALA A 258 7.91 -24.43 -6.81
CA ALA A 258 8.59 -23.29 -6.19
C ALA A 258 7.60 -22.16 -5.83
N PRO A 259 7.72 -21.53 -4.64
CA PRO A 259 6.90 -20.38 -4.29
C PRO A 259 7.07 -19.22 -5.28
N LYS A 260 5.98 -18.52 -5.59
CA LYS A 260 6.05 -17.29 -6.40
C LYS A 260 6.90 -16.23 -5.70
N ASN A 261 7.56 -15.36 -6.47
CA ASN A 261 8.40 -14.27 -5.93
C ASN A 261 7.66 -13.42 -4.88
N PHE A 262 6.38 -13.14 -5.12
CA PHE A 262 5.53 -12.43 -4.19
C PHE A 262 5.44 -13.08 -2.81
N GLU A 263 5.28 -14.40 -2.75
CA GLU A 263 5.19 -15.14 -1.49
C GLU A 263 6.53 -15.13 -0.75
N ILE A 264 7.64 -15.26 -1.49
CA ILE A 264 8.99 -15.19 -0.91
C ILE A 264 9.24 -13.80 -0.31
N ALA A 265 8.90 -12.74 -1.03
CA ALA A 265 9.10 -11.37 -0.57
C ALA A 265 8.22 -11.02 0.64
N LYS A 266 6.95 -11.47 0.63
CA LYS A 266 6.04 -11.33 1.77
C LYS A 266 6.57 -12.03 3.02
N GLU A 267 7.09 -13.26 2.88
CA GLU A 267 7.68 -14.00 3.99
C GLU A 267 8.98 -13.34 4.48
N ALA A 268 9.83 -12.87 3.57
CA ALA A 268 11.05 -12.14 3.91
C ALA A 268 10.76 -10.86 4.71
N LEU A 269 9.74 -10.09 4.29
CA LEU A 269 9.26 -8.91 5.01
C LEU A 269 8.74 -9.28 6.40
N LYS A 270 8.02 -10.40 6.52
CA LYS A 270 7.53 -10.91 7.80
C LYS A 270 8.67 -11.29 8.75
N PHE A 271 9.70 -12.00 8.26
CA PHE A 271 10.87 -12.34 9.07
C PHE A 271 11.60 -11.10 9.60
N TYR A 272 11.76 -10.09 8.76
CA TYR A 272 12.37 -8.83 9.14
C TYR A 272 11.56 -8.12 10.23
N LEU A 273 10.26 -7.90 10.00
CA LEU A 273 9.42 -7.11 10.91
C LEU A 273 9.15 -7.83 12.24
N LYS A 274 8.99 -9.16 12.22
CA LYS A 274 8.81 -9.96 13.44
C LYS A 274 10.01 -9.80 14.40
N SER A 275 11.21 -9.66 13.86
CA SER A 275 12.44 -9.56 14.64
C SER A 275 12.80 -8.13 15.04
N ASN A 276 12.27 -7.14 14.33
CA ASN A 276 12.63 -5.72 14.46
C ASN A 276 11.37 -4.86 14.61
N LEU A 277 10.67 -5.05 15.74
CA LEU A 277 9.35 -4.44 16.01
C LEU A 277 9.37 -2.90 15.99
N ASN A 278 10.48 -2.29 16.39
CA ASN A 278 10.68 -0.84 16.37
C ASN A 278 10.66 -0.24 14.96
N MET A 279 10.87 -1.06 13.92
CA MET A 279 10.85 -0.62 12.54
C MET A 279 9.44 -0.61 11.94
N CYS A 280 8.47 -1.30 12.55
CA CYS A 280 7.11 -1.43 12.01
C CYS A 280 6.43 -0.09 11.67
N PRO A 281 6.53 0.98 12.49
CA PRO A 281 5.95 2.28 12.16
C PRO A 281 6.48 2.89 10.84
N MET A 282 7.75 2.65 10.51
CA MET A 282 8.38 3.16 9.28
C MET A 282 7.77 2.54 8.01
N PHE A 283 7.16 1.36 8.11
CA PHE A 283 6.60 0.64 6.96
C PHE A 283 5.11 0.88 6.74
N VAL A 284 4.43 1.64 7.60
CA VAL A 284 3.00 1.94 7.42
C VAL A 284 2.76 2.68 6.12
N ASP A 285 3.67 3.57 5.71
CA ASP A 285 3.54 4.32 4.47
C ASP A 285 3.56 3.43 3.23
N GLN A 286 4.24 2.28 3.29
CA GLN A 286 4.26 1.31 2.20
C GLN A 286 2.90 0.64 1.99
N CYS A 287 2.02 0.59 3.01
CA CYS A 287 0.63 0.15 2.87
C CYS A 287 -0.20 1.04 1.93
N TYR A 288 0.28 2.26 1.65
CA TYR A 288 -0.35 3.25 0.77
C TYR A 288 0.39 3.41 -0.56
N SER A 289 1.30 2.49 -0.89
CA SER A 289 2.03 2.50 -2.16
C SER A 289 1.07 2.51 -3.36
N SER A 290 1.50 3.15 -4.46
CA SER A 290 0.77 3.15 -5.73
C SER A 290 0.65 1.74 -6.32
N SER A 291 1.64 0.88 -6.07
CA SER A 291 1.62 -0.53 -6.45
C SER A 291 0.74 -1.32 -5.48
N ALA A 292 -0.37 -1.88 -5.99
CA ALA A 292 -1.29 -2.70 -5.19
C ALA A 292 -0.59 -3.93 -4.58
N ALA A 293 0.33 -4.57 -5.31
CA ALA A 293 1.09 -5.71 -4.80
C ALA A 293 1.93 -5.35 -3.58
N VAL A 294 2.64 -4.21 -3.65
CA VAL A 294 3.46 -3.70 -2.54
C VAL A 294 2.59 -3.32 -1.35
N ALA A 295 1.54 -2.53 -1.60
CA ALA A 295 0.61 -2.06 -0.58
C ALA A 295 -0.07 -3.22 0.17
N ASN A 296 -0.51 -4.25 -0.56
CA ASN A 296 -1.21 -5.39 0.00
C ASN A 296 -0.26 -6.29 0.80
N ALA A 297 0.93 -6.59 0.29
CA ALA A 297 1.91 -7.39 1.02
C ALA A 297 2.33 -6.72 2.34
N HIS A 298 2.64 -5.42 2.32
CA HIS A 298 3.00 -4.68 3.54
C HIS A 298 1.86 -4.68 4.55
N PHE A 299 0.62 -4.44 4.11
CA PHE A 299 -0.54 -4.47 5.00
C PHE A 299 -0.77 -5.85 5.62
N LEU A 300 -0.69 -6.93 4.83
CA LEU A 300 -0.88 -8.30 5.34
C LEU A 300 0.17 -8.65 6.40
N VAL A 301 1.42 -8.29 6.16
CA VAL A 301 2.51 -8.58 7.11
C VAL A 301 2.40 -7.70 8.36
N LEU A 302 2.21 -6.39 8.20
CA LEU A 302 2.12 -5.47 9.34
C LEU A 302 0.91 -5.79 10.21
N SER A 303 -0.26 -6.06 9.62
CA SER A 303 -1.43 -6.45 10.40
C SER A 303 -1.17 -7.73 11.21
N ASP A 304 -0.54 -8.75 10.61
CA ASP A 304 -0.18 -9.99 11.32
C ASP A 304 0.78 -9.73 12.49
N VAL A 305 1.84 -8.95 12.25
CA VAL A 305 2.85 -8.62 13.27
C VAL A 305 2.25 -7.79 14.41
N ILE A 306 1.41 -6.81 14.11
CA ILE A 306 0.70 -5.97 15.09
C ILE A 306 -0.27 -6.80 15.94
N MET A 307 -1.04 -7.69 15.31
CA MET A 307 -2.00 -8.54 16.03
C MET A 307 -1.32 -9.54 16.96
N GLN A 308 -0.11 -9.99 16.62
CA GLN A 308 0.67 -10.93 17.44
C GLN A 308 1.44 -10.25 18.57
N ASN A 309 1.75 -8.96 18.46
CA ASN A 309 2.64 -8.26 19.39
C ASN A 309 2.01 -6.95 19.90
N GLN A 310 1.53 -6.97 21.15
CA GLN A 310 0.93 -5.78 21.78
C GLN A 310 1.95 -4.71 22.19
N SER A 311 3.24 -5.06 22.24
CA SER A 311 4.32 -4.16 22.67
C SER A 311 4.72 -3.09 21.64
N ILE A 312 4.29 -3.21 20.38
CA ILE A 312 4.73 -2.30 19.31
C ILE A 312 4.05 -0.95 19.44
N GLU A 313 4.71 0.09 19.92
CA GLU A 313 4.10 1.43 20.04
C GLU A 313 3.68 1.97 18.66
N PHE A 314 2.38 2.26 18.54
CA PHE A 314 1.79 2.87 17.36
C PHE A 314 0.87 4.01 17.82
N ASP A 315 0.84 5.08 17.03
CA ASP A 315 -0.15 6.11 17.22
C ASP A 315 -1.54 5.57 16.86
N LEU A 316 -2.50 5.80 17.75
CA LEU A 316 -3.89 5.36 17.56
C LEU A 316 -4.45 5.87 16.24
N HIS A 317 -4.24 7.15 15.93
CA HIS A 317 -4.75 7.76 14.71
C HIS A 317 -4.20 7.13 13.43
N THR A 318 -2.93 6.68 13.44
CA THR A 318 -2.30 5.96 12.31
C THR A 318 -2.95 4.60 12.07
N LEU A 319 -3.23 3.83 13.13
CA LEU A 319 -3.87 2.53 12.99
C LEU A 319 -5.33 2.64 12.53
N ILE A 320 -6.06 3.64 13.05
CA ILE A 320 -7.44 3.93 12.62
C ILE A 320 -7.46 4.30 11.13
N ALA A 321 -6.58 5.20 10.70
CA ALA A 321 -6.49 5.61 9.30
C ALA A 321 -6.14 4.42 8.38
N LEU A 322 -5.26 3.52 8.84
CA LEU A 322 -4.91 2.29 8.12
C LEU A 322 -6.10 1.35 7.96
N VAL A 323 -6.81 1.05 9.05
CA VAL A 323 -8.00 0.19 9.01
C VAL A 323 -9.05 0.77 8.07
N LEU A 324 -9.43 2.04 8.25
CA LEU A 324 -10.46 2.69 7.42
C LEU A 324 -10.09 2.64 5.93
N SER A 325 -8.83 2.89 5.58
CA SER A 325 -8.37 2.84 4.18
C SER A 325 -8.42 1.44 3.55
N LYS A 326 -8.21 0.37 4.34
CA LYS A 326 -8.11 -1.02 3.86
C LYS A 326 -9.40 -1.82 3.99
N MET A 327 -10.43 -1.28 4.61
CA MET A 327 -11.74 -1.94 4.75
C MET A 327 -12.50 -2.09 3.43
N VAL A 328 -12.24 -1.23 2.46
CA VAL A 328 -12.92 -1.19 1.15
C VAL A 328 -12.00 -1.69 0.02
N ASP A 329 -10.87 -2.33 0.36
CA ASP A 329 -9.93 -2.84 -0.64
C ASP A 329 -10.58 -3.90 -1.56
N SER A 330 -10.16 -3.98 -2.82
CA SER A 330 -10.63 -4.99 -3.77
C SER A 330 -10.36 -6.43 -3.30
N ASP A 331 -9.27 -6.66 -2.56
CA ASP A 331 -8.86 -7.99 -2.12
C ASP A 331 -9.63 -8.42 -0.84
N PRO A 332 -10.37 -9.54 -0.85
CA PRO A 332 -11.12 -10.02 0.32
C PRO A 332 -10.22 -10.38 1.52
N GLN A 333 -8.98 -10.80 1.29
CA GLN A 333 -8.03 -11.12 2.36
C GLN A 333 -7.61 -9.85 3.10
N ILE A 334 -7.37 -8.76 2.36
CA ILE A 334 -7.07 -7.43 2.92
C ILE A 334 -8.25 -6.93 3.76
N ARG A 335 -9.47 -7.04 3.24
CA ARG A 335 -10.68 -6.66 3.99
C ARG A 335 -10.87 -7.50 5.24
N SER A 336 -10.55 -8.80 5.20
CA SER A 336 -10.64 -9.68 6.37
C SER A 336 -9.61 -9.30 7.44
N ASN A 337 -8.36 -9.03 7.04
CA ASN A 337 -7.31 -8.65 7.97
C ASN A 337 -7.51 -7.23 8.54
N SER A 338 -8.12 -6.29 7.82
CA SER A 338 -8.47 -4.98 8.38
C SER A 338 -9.52 -5.08 9.49
N ARG A 339 -10.52 -5.97 9.35
CA ARG A 339 -11.46 -6.28 10.43
C ARG A 339 -10.78 -6.92 11.64
N LYS A 340 -9.85 -7.85 11.43
CA LYS A 340 -9.08 -8.45 12.53
C LYS A 340 -8.18 -7.42 13.23
N LEU A 341 -7.57 -6.51 12.47
CA LEU A 341 -6.76 -5.43 13.01
C LEU A 341 -7.62 -4.46 13.85
N LEU A 342 -8.85 -4.13 13.41
CA LEU A 342 -9.80 -3.35 14.20
C LEU A 342 -10.04 -3.97 15.58
N HIS A 343 -10.30 -5.27 15.64
CA HIS A 343 -10.45 -6.00 16.92
C HIS A 343 -9.19 -6.01 17.78
N SER A 344 -8.01 -5.91 17.17
CA SER A 344 -6.76 -5.79 17.90
C SER A 344 -6.58 -4.39 18.47
N ILE A 345 -7.01 -3.34 17.75
CA ILE A 345 -6.98 -1.96 18.24
C ILE A 345 -7.94 -1.82 19.43
N GLU A 346 -9.16 -2.36 19.32
CA GLU A 346 -10.14 -2.41 20.40
C GLU A 346 -9.54 -2.98 21.68
N ARG A 347 -8.97 -4.20 21.58
CA ARG A 347 -8.35 -4.87 22.74
C ARG A 347 -7.17 -4.11 23.32
N ARG A 348 -6.47 -3.32 22.51
CA ARG A 348 -5.24 -2.64 22.91
C ARG A 348 -5.48 -1.30 23.59
N TYR A 349 -6.35 -0.47 23.02
CA TYR A 349 -6.57 0.90 23.49
C TYR A 349 -7.83 1.03 24.35
N ASN A 350 -8.73 0.03 24.36
CA ASN A 350 -9.94 0.08 25.18
C ASN A 350 -10.49 -1.32 25.53
N PRO A 351 -9.88 -2.02 26.51
CA PRO A 351 -10.29 -3.37 26.90
C PRO A 351 -11.66 -3.44 27.58
N ASP A 352 -12.16 -2.35 28.17
CA ASP A 352 -13.29 -2.39 29.11
C ASP A 352 -14.67 -2.06 28.48
N GLN A 353 -14.72 -1.24 27.42
CA GLN A 353 -16.00 -0.80 26.82
C GLN A 353 -16.23 -1.31 25.39
N GLY A 354 -15.16 -1.52 24.61
CA GLY A 354 -15.22 -1.92 23.20
C GLY A 354 -16.08 -0.97 22.32
N LEU A 355 -16.14 -1.21 21.00
CA LEU A 355 -16.99 -0.39 20.12
C LEU A 355 -18.50 -0.66 20.30
N LYS A 356 -18.89 -1.65 21.12
CA LYS A 356 -20.28 -2.13 21.29
C LYS A 356 -21.27 -1.03 21.67
N ALA A 357 -20.91 -0.16 22.62
CA ALA A 357 -21.79 0.93 23.06
C ALA A 357 -22.08 1.97 21.96
N SER A 358 -21.17 2.14 20.99
CA SER A 358 -21.40 3.05 19.85
C SER A 358 -22.12 2.36 18.70
N PHE A 359 -21.86 1.06 18.48
CA PHE A 359 -22.66 0.27 17.53
C PHE A 359 -24.12 0.15 17.98
N SER A 360 -24.36 -0.01 19.29
CA SER A 360 -25.71 -0.03 19.85
C SER A 360 -26.40 1.33 19.75
N LYS A 361 -25.68 2.43 20.01
CA LYS A 361 -26.18 3.80 19.81
C LYS A 361 -26.52 4.11 18.35
N LEU A 362 -25.83 3.47 17.40
CA LEU A 362 -26.11 3.56 15.96
C LEU A 362 -27.22 2.61 15.48
N GLY A 363 -27.81 1.81 16.38
CA GLY A 363 -28.87 0.86 16.04
C GLY A 363 -28.40 -0.29 15.15
N LEU A 364 -27.12 -0.68 15.25
CA LEU A 364 -26.49 -1.71 14.41
C LEU A 364 -26.47 -3.09 15.07
N GLU A 365 -27.32 -3.33 16.07
CA GLU A 365 -27.43 -4.63 16.72
C GLU A 365 -28.31 -5.61 15.93
N ASP A 366 -27.76 -6.77 15.60
CA ASP A 366 -28.57 -7.96 15.35
C ASP A 366 -29.11 -8.45 16.68
N LYS A 367 -30.44 -8.58 16.78
CA LYS A 367 -31.16 -9.01 17.98
C LYS A 367 -30.89 -10.47 18.40
N GLU A 368 -30.01 -11.20 17.70
CA GLU A 368 -29.86 -12.65 17.86
C GLU A 368 -28.45 -13.15 18.23
N SER A 369 -27.41 -12.32 18.28
CA SER A 369 -26.03 -12.79 18.55
C SER A 369 -25.48 -12.35 19.91
N SER A 370 -25.85 -13.09 20.96
CA SER A 370 -25.40 -12.94 22.36
C SER A 370 -23.93 -13.32 22.61
N GLY A 371 -23.02 -13.02 21.68
CA GLY A 371 -21.59 -13.35 21.79
C GLY A 371 -20.72 -12.10 21.71
N GLN A 372 -19.81 -11.93 22.67
CA GLN A 372 -18.86 -10.81 22.68
C GLN A 372 -17.94 -10.74 21.44
N HIS A 373 -17.92 -11.80 20.61
CA HIS A 373 -17.06 -11.99 19.45
C HIS A 373 -17.77 -12.00 18.08
N ALA A 374 -19.11 -11.92 18.01
CA ALA A 374 -19.86 -12.15 16.76
C ALA A 374 -20.26 -10.88 15.98
N MET A 375 -20.34 -9.72 16.62
CA MET A 375 -21.11 -8.58 16.10
C MET A 375 -20.51 -7.83 14.90
N ILE A 376 -19.17 -7.83 14.72
CA ILE A 376 -18.52 -7.14 13.59
C ILE A 376 -18.35 -8.06 12.37
N GLN A 377 -18.48 -9.39 12.55
CA GLN A 377 -18.39 -10.35 11.46
C GLN A 377 -19.67 -10.41 10.62
N ASP A 378 -20.83 -10.12 11.23
CA ASP A 378 -22.14 -10.39 10.63
C ASP A 378 -22.96 -9.14 10.25
N LEU A 379 -22.39 -7.93 10.34
CA LEU A 379 -22.99 -6.75 9.71
C LEU A 379 -23.10 -7.02 8.20
N VAL A 380 -24.27 -7.49 7.78
CA VAL A 380 -24.57 -8.15 6.50
C VAL A 380 -23.89 -7.45 5.32
N VAL A 381 -22.67 -7.87 5.01
CA VAL A 381 -22.03 -7.55 3.75
C VAL A 381 -22.61 -8.55 2.76
N VAL A 382 -23.76 -8.20 2.17
CA VAL A 382 -24.28 -8.94 1.02
C VAL A 382 -23.17 -8.96 -0.05
N GLY A 383 -22.84 -10.17 -0.51
CA GLY A 383 -21.56 -10.56 -1.07
C GLY A 383 -20.95 -9.61 -2.09
N GLY A 384 -19.62 -9.50 -2.05
CA GLY A 384 -18.74 -9.00 -3.13
C GLY A 384 -18.93 -7.56 -3.63
N LEU A 385 -20.04 -6.90 -3.30
CA LEU A 385 -20.40 -5.58 -3.81
C LEU A 385 -19.60 -4.49 -3.08
N GLN A 386 -18.86 -3.67 -3.83
CA GLN A 386 -18.05 -2.59 -3.26
C GLN A 386 -18.89 -1.60 -2.43
N ASN A 387 -20.16 -1.37 -2.80
CA ASN A 387 -21.07 -0.47 -2.08
C ASN A 387 -21.43 -0.97 -0.66
N SER A 388 -21.55 -2.28 -0.44
CA SER A 388 -21.84 -2.80 0.91
C SER A 388 -20.64 -2.60 1.84
N HIS A 389 -19.43 -2.76 1.31
CA HIS A 389 -18.19 -2.46 2.04
C HIS A 389 -18.02 -0.97 2.35
N ALA A 390 -18.40 -0.07 1.44
CA ALA A 390 -18.38 1.37 1.69
C ALA A 390 -19.38 1.80 2.78
N ILE A 391 -20.60 1.26 2.77
CA ILE A 391 -21.60 1.51 3.83
C ILE A 391 -21.09 0.99 5.19
N PHE A 392 -20.49 -0.19 5.22
CA PHE A 392 -19.89 -0.74 6.42
C PHE A 392 -18.73 0.14 6.94
N GLN A 393 -17.85 0.60 6.06
CA GLN A 393 -16.78 1.55 6.40
C GLN A 393 -17.35 2.83 7.02
N GLN A 394 -18.44 3.39 6.47
CA GLN A 394 -19.07 4.59 7.02
C GLN A 394 -19.64 4.36 8.42
N LYS A 395 -20.30 3.22 8.65
CA LYS A 395 -20.82 2.83 9.98
C LYS A 395 -19.71 2.66 11.01
N VAL A 396 -18.63 1.97 10.64
CA VAL A 396 -17.46 1.80 11.51
C VAL A 396 -16.79 3.14 11.78
N SER A 397 -16.65 3.99 10.76
CA SER A 397 -16.09 5.34 10.91
C SER A 397 -16.88 6.18 11.92
N SER A 398 -18.21 6.15 11.84
CA SER A 398 -19.08 6.85 12.80
C SER A 398 -18.96 6.29 14.22
N ALA A 399 -18.93 4.96 14.37
CA ALA A 399 -18.77 4.32 15.67
C ALA A 399 -17.40 4.67 16.30
N MET A 400 -16.34 4.72 15.48
CA MET A 400 -14.99 5.07 15.93
C MET A 400 -14.86 6.56 16.25
N ALA A 401 -15.47 7.44 15.46
CA ALA A 401 -15.44 8.88 15.70
C ALA A 401 -16.11 9.27 17.02
N MET A 402 -17.25 8.64 17.36
CA MET A 402 -17.92 8.84 18.65
C MET A 402 -17.08 8.34 19.84
N HIS A 403 -16.32 7.25 19.65
CA HIS A 403 -15.51 6.67 20.73
C HIS A 403 -14.16 7.35 20.91
N TYR A 404 -13.56 7.84 19.83
CA TYR A 404 -12.23 8.45 19.81
C TYR A 404 -12.32 9.93 19.44
N GLU A 405 -13.27 10.66 20.04
CA GLU A 405 -13.54 12.08 19.78
C GLU A 405 -12.27 12.94 19.92
N ASN A 406 -11.44 12.67 20.93
CA ASN A 406 -10.18 13.37 21.18
C ASN A 406 -9.12 13.18 20.08
N ALA A 407 -9.22 12.13 19.26
CA ALA A 407 -8.29 11.82 18.17
C ALA A 407 -8.81 12.28 16.79
N SER A 408 -9.99 12.91 16.74
CA SER A 408 -10.69 13.29 15.50
C SER A 408 -9.85 14.07 14.50
N LEU A 409 -9.24 15.17 14.94
CA LEU A 409 -8.39 16.01 14.10
C LEU A 409 -7.12 15.28 13.67
N GLN A 410 -6.54 14.45 14.54
CA GLN A 410 -5.34 13.66 14.22
C GLN A 410 -5.64 12.59 13.16
N VAL A 411 -6.74 11.86 13.30
CA VAL A 411 -7.20 10.87 12.31
C VAL A 411 -7.50 11.54 10.97
N THR A 412 -8.17 12.70 10.99
CA THR A 412 -8.46 13.48 9.78
C THR A 412 -7.18 13.93 9.08
N GLN A 413 -6.23 14.50 9.84
CA GLN A 413 -4.93 14.91 9.31
C GLN A 413 -4.18 13.73 8.70
N GLU A 414 -4.17 12.58 9.39
CA GLU A 414 -3.50 11.35 8.96
C GLU A 414 -4.08 10.81 7.64
N LEU A 415 -5.41 10.69 7.56
CA LEU A 415 -6.11 10.22 6.36
C LEU A 415 -5.85 11.14 5.17
N LEU A 416 -5.95 12.47 5.36
CA LEU A 416 -5.72 13.44 4.30
C LEU A 416 -4.27 13.47 3.85
N ARG A 417 -3.30 13.43 4.78
CA ARG A 417 -1.86 13.46 4.45
C ARG A 417 -1.45 12.26 3.61
N ARG A 418 -1.90 11.06 3.99
CA ARG A 418 -1.57 9.81 3.29
C ARG A 418 -2.16 9.72 1.88
N HIS A 419 -3.28 10.39 1.64
CA HIS A 419 -3.96 10.40 0.34
C HIS A 419 -3.71 11.69 -0.47
N LYS A 420 -2.93 12.65 0.03
CA LYS A 420 -2.58 13.90 -0.68
C LYS A 420 -1.91 13.63 -2.02
N ASN A 421 -1.10 12.58 -2.12
CA ASN A 421 -0.41 12.18 -3.37
C ASN A 421 -1.21 11.15 -4.20
N ALA A 422 -2.36 10.69 -3.70
CA ALA A 422 -3.22 9.72 -4.38
C ALA A 422 -4.14 10.38 -5.44
N VAL A 423 -3.85 11.63 -5.84
CA VAL A 423 -4.59 12.37 -6.90
C VAL A 423 -4.64 11.58 -8.21
N SER A 424 -3.66 10.70 -8.46
CA SER A 424 -3.65 9.79 -9.61
C SER A 424 -4.73 8.70 -9.59
N ASN A 425 -5.43 8.49 -8.46
CA ASN A 425 -6.53 7.53 -8.35
C ASN A 425 -7.75 8.16 -7.63
N PRO A 426 -8.64 8.84 -8.38
CA PRO A 426 -9.74 9.60 -7.81
C PRO A 426 -10.77 8.74 -7.05
N GLU A 427 -10.93 7.46 -7.42
CA GLU A 427 -11.86 6.54 -6.76
C GLU A 427 -11.44 6.23 -5.32
N LYS A 428 -10.15 5.92 -5.10
CA LYS A 428 -9.60 5.68 -3.75
C LYS A 428 -9.66 6.93 -2.89
N LEU A 429 -9.43 8.10 -3.48
CA LEU A 429 -9.53 9.38 -2.79
C LEU A 429 -10.98 9.66 -2.39
N GLN A 430 -11.95 9.45 -3.28
CA GLN A 430 -13.38 9.60 -2.97
C GLN A 430 -13.84 8.67 -1.83
N GLN A 431 -13.39 7.41 -1.83
CA GLN A 431 -13.68 6.46 -0.74
C GLN A 431 -13.10 6.91 0.60
N THR A 432 -11.90 7.49 0.59
CA THR A 432 -11.30 8.05 1.80
C THR A 432 -12.09 9.27 2.30
N LEU A 433 -12.54 10.13 1.39
CA LEU A 433 -13.32 11.31 1.76
C LEU A 433 -14.68 10.97 2.35
N SER A 434 -15.35 9.90 1.88
CA SER A 434 -16.65 9.48 2.44
C SER A 434 -16.59 9.04 3.91
N CYS A 435 -15.42 8.66 4.42
CA CYS A 435 -15.29 8.23 5.82
C CYS A 435 -14.97 9.38 6.79
N LEU A 436 -14.64 10.59 6.30
CA LEU A 436 -14.25 11.74 7.12
C LEU A 436 -15.37 12.49 7.86
N PRO A 437 -16.61 12.66 7.33
CA PRO A 437 -17.63 13.48 7.97
C PRO A 437 -17.87 13.17 9.46
N PRO A 438 -17.97 11.90 9.90
CA PRO A 438 -18.18 11.60 11.32
C PRO A 438 -17.06 12.10 12.23
N TRP A 439 -15.82 12.14 11.74
CA TRP A 439 -14.67 12.65 12.51
C TRP A 439 -14.68 14.19 12.61
N LEU A 440 -15.41 14.87 11.75
CA LEU A 440 -15.46 16.33 11.70
C LEU A 440 -16.69 16.92 12.42
N GLU A 441 -17.61 16.09 12.88
CA GLU A 441 -18.87 16.53 13.51
C GLU A 441 -18.65 17.35 14.79
N HIS A 442 -17.61 17.02 15.56
CA HIS A 442 -17.23 17.71 16.80
C HIS A 442 -15.88 18.42 16.69
N ALA A 443 -15.36 18.60 15.47
CA ALA A 443 -14.09 19.27 15.27
C ALA A 443 -14.19 20.78 15.54
N ASP A 444 -13.31 21.29 16.40
CA ASP A 444 -13.17 22.72 16.67
C ASP A 444 -11.93 23.28 15.96
N PHE A 445 -12.14 24.25 15.07
CA PHE A 445 -11.08 24.93 14.32
C PHE A 445 -10.69 26.29 14.91
N SER A 446 -11.21 26.66 16.08
CA SER A 446 -10.91 27.92 16.75
C SER A 446 -9.53 27.96 17.44
N GLY A 447 -8.91 26.80 17.67
CA GLY A 447 -7.59 26.69 18.32
C GLY A 447 -6.40 26.94 17.41
N ASP A 448 -5.26 27.31 18.00
CA ASP A 448 -4.05 27.74 17.30
C ASP A 448 -3.20 26.57 16.75
N GLY A 449 -2.70 26.73 15.51
CA GLY A 449 -1.67 25.89 14.89
C GLY A 449 -2.15 24.65 14.12
N TRP A 450 -2.93 23.77 14.74
CA TRP A 450 -3.35 22.50 14.13
C TRP A 450 -4.50 22.65 13.13
N SER A 451 -5.42 23.57 13.42
CA SER A 451 -6.56 23.93 12.56
C SER A 451 -6.09 24.35 11.17
N TYR A 452 -5.06 25.19 11.08
CA TYR A 452 -4.48 25.63 9.82
C TYR A 452 -3.91 24.46 8.99
N SER A 453 -3.21 23.51 9.62
CA SER A 453 -2.65 22.36 8.89
C SER A 453 -3.74 21.46 8.30
N VAL A 454 -4.82 21.21 9.04
CA VAL A 454 -5.94 20.39 8.57
C VAL A 454 -6.71 21.13 7.46
N LEU A 455 -6.97 22.42 7.64
CA LEU A 455 -7.62 23.26 6.61
C LEU A 455 -6.79 23.38 5.34
N ASP A 456 -5.46 23.45 5.46
CA ASP A 456 -4.54 23.44 4.33
C ASP A 456 -4.65 22.13 3.54
N LEU A 457 -4.64 20.98 4.23
CA LEU A 457 -4.83 19.67 3.61
C LEU A 457 -6.21 19.53 2.96
N LEU A 458 -7.28 19.94 3.65
CA LEU A 458 -8.65 19.91 3.13
C LEU A 458 -8.81 20.77 1.88
N TYR A 459 -8.24 21.98 1.87
CA TYR A 459 -8.24 22.84 0.70
C TYR A 459 -7.46 22.20 -0.46
N ASN A 460 -6.25 21.68 -0.21
CA ASN A 460 -5.43 21.08 -1.26
C ASN A 460 -6.12 19.87 -1.90
N VAL A 461 -6.83 19.06 -1.10
CA VAL A 461 -7.63 17.93 -1.59
C VAL A 461 -8.90 18.40 -2.31
N SER A 462 -9.52 19.49 -1.85
CA SER A 462 -10.69 20.11 -2.51
C SER A 462 -10.33 20.74 -3.87
N ASN A 463 -9.10 21.27 -4.02
CA ASN A 463 -8.59 21.86 -5.27
C ASN A 463 -8.03 20.82 -6.24
N ALA A 464 -8.11 19.52 -5.91
CA ALA A 464 -7.70 18.46 -6.82
C ALA A 464 -8.66 18.38 -8.03
N PRO A 465 -8.13 18.14 -9.25
CA PRO A 465 -8.94 18.14 -10.47
C PRO A 465 -10.06 17.10 -10.40
N GLY A 466 -11.30 17.52 -10.67
CA GLY A 466 -12.49 16.67 -10.65
C GLY A 466 -13.16 16.46 -9.29
N LEU A 467 -12.58 16.97 -8.19
CA LEU A 467 -13.13 16.82 -6.83
C LEU A 467 -13.84 18.06 -6.28
N VAL A 468 -13.64 19.23 -6.88
CA VAL A 468 -14.24 20.51 -6.45
C VAL A 468 -15.76 20.42 -6.30
N GLN A 469 -16.44 19.62 -7.13
CA GLN A 469 -17.89 19.42 -7.13
C GLN A 469 -18.33 18.06 -6.58
N SER A 470 -17.42 17.28 -6.00
CA SER A 470 -17.72 15.96 -5.46
C SER A 470 -18.68 16.07 -4.27
N THR A 471 -19.65 15.15 -4.21
CA THR A 471 -20.60 15.06 -3.09
C THR A 471 -19.89 14.83 -1.76
N ALA A 472 -18.76 14.12 -1.76
CA ALA A 472 -17.96 13.87 -0.56
C ALA A 472 -17.31 15.15 0.00
N ILE A 473 -16.76 16.01 -0.87
CA ILE A 473 -16.19 17.30 -0.48
C ILE A 473 -17.29 18.24 0.02
N GLN A 474 -18.43 18.28 -0.67
CA GLN A 474 -19.58 19.05 -0.22
C GLN A 474 -20.04 18.62 1.17
N GLU A 475 -20.09 17.32 1.44
CA GLU A 475 -20.52 16.80 2.75
C GLU A 475 -19.52 17.15 3.86
N ILE A 476 -18.21 17.03 3.60
CA ILE A 476 -17.16 17.43 4.54
C ILE A 476 -17.32 18.90 4.96
N TRP A 477 -17.42 19.82 3.99
CA TRP A 477 -17.55 21.25 4.30
C TRP A 477 -18.89 21.59 4.95
N ARG A 478 -19.95 20.84 4.66
CA ARG A 478 -21.23 20.97 5.36
C ARG A 478 -21.12 20.57 6.81
N THR A 479 -20.48 19.43 7.12
CA THR A 479 -20.29 18.98 8.49
C THR A 479 -19.48 19.98 9.31
N ILE A 480 -18.39 20.52 8.74
CA ILE A 480 -17.60 21.57 9.40
C ILE A 480 -18.47 22.82 9.70
N ALA A 481 -19.35 23.19 8.77
CA ALA A 481 -20.25 24.34 8.92
C ALA A 481 -21.38 24.14 9.93
N MET A 482 -21.69 22.89 10.33
CA MET A 482 -22.69 22.62 11.36
C MET A 482 -22.26 23.22 12.71
N HIS A 483 -20.97 23.21 13.00
CA HIS A 483 -20.40 23.92 14.14
C HIS A 483 -20.13 25.39 13.76
N ARG A 484 -21.06 26.28 14.15
CA ARG A 484 -21.03 27.70 13.75
C ARG A 484 -19.74 28.43 14.12
N GLY A 485 -19.06 28.00 15.19
CA GLY A 485 -17.76 28.56 15.61
C GLY A 485 -16.64 28.36 14.58
N ASN A 486 -16.78 27.41 13.64
CA ASN A 486 -15.76 27.12 12.64
C ASN A 486 -15.83 28.04 11.41
N ILE A 487 -16.95 28.77 11.21
CA ILE A 487 -17.17 29.57 10.00
C ILE A 487 -16.13 30.69 9.88
N ALA A 488 -15.92 31.45 10.96
CA ALA A 488 -14.97 32.55 10.98
C ALA A 488 -13.50 32.08 10.77
N PRO A 489 -12.99 31.07 11.51
CA PRO A 489 -11.66 30.50 11.27
C PRO A 489 -11.46 30.01 9.83
N VAL A 490 -12.44 29.31 9.25
CA VAL A 490 -12.34 28.77 7.89
C VAL A 490 -12.28 29.90 6.85
N LEU A 491 -13.15 30.93 6.97
CA LEU A 491 -13.15 32.05 6.04
C LEU A 491 -11.87 32.90 6.13
N ASN A 492 -11.36 33.13 7.35
CA ASN A 492 -10.08 33.81 7.56
C ASN A 492 -8.91 33.04 6.94
N PHE A 493 -8.92 31.71 7.09
CA PHE A 493 -7.94 30.82 6.44
C PHE A 493 -8.02 30.92 4.91
N LEU A 494 -9.22 30.81 4.33
CA LEU A 494 -9.41 30.88 2.87
C LEU A 494 -8.92 32.22 2.31
N LEU A 495 -9.27 33.33 2.94
CA LEU A 495 -8.82 34.66 2.52
C LEU A 495 -7.29 34.75 2.56
N SER A 496 -6.68 34.37 3.69
CA SER A 496 -5.23 34.40 3.86
C SER A 496 -4.49 33.53 2.84
N LYS A 497 -5.03 32.33 2.56
CA LYS A 497 -4.44 31.39 1.61
C LYS A 497 -4.56 31.87 0.17
N LEU A 498 -5.74 32.34 -0.25
CA LEU A 498 -5.97 32.87 -1.59
C LEU A 498 -5.14 34.13 -1.88
N LEU A 499 -5.00 35.03 -0.89
CA LEU A 499 -4.13 36.21 -1.00
C LEU A 499 -2.65 35.83 -1.14
N ARG A 500 -2.20 34.77 -0.45
CA ARG A 500 -0.84 34.26 -0.60
C ARG A 500 -0.62 33.63 -1.98
N GLU A 501 -1.54 32.77 -2.42
CA GLU A 501 -1.47 32.11 -3.73
C GLU A 501 -1.50 33.11 -4.90
N SER A 502 -2.25 34.21 -4.77
CA SER A 502 -2.27 35.31 -5.75
C SER A 502 -0.96 36.13 -5.79
N LYS A 503 -0.24 36.25 -4.67
CA LYS A 503 1.08 36.93 -4.64
C LYS A 503 2.19 36.05 -5.22
N GLU A 504 2.08 34.73 -5.11
CA GLU A 504 3.09 33.76 -5.53
C GLU A 504 2.91 33.30 -6.98
N SER A 505 1.70 33.35 -7.54
CA SER A 505 1.39 32.81 -8.87
C SER A 505 1.56 33.85 -9.97
N SER A 506 2.64 33.79 -10.75
CA SER A 506 2.79 34.59 -11.99
C SER A 506 2.02 34.00 -13.20
N THR A 507 1.20 32.97 -12.99
CA THR A 507 0.54 32.17 -14.04
C THR A 507 -0.98 32.13 -13.85
N SER A 508 -1.73 32.70 -14.79
CA SER A 508 -3.19 32.92 -14.71
C SER A 508 -4.06 31.66 -14.53
N ASN A 509 -3.58 30.48 -14.94
CA ASN A 509 -4.39 29.25 -14.89
C ASN A 509 -4.47 28.60 -13.50
N LEU A 510 -3.43 28.76 -12.67
CA LEU A 510 -3.41 28.25 -11.28
C LEU A 510 -4.25 29.13 -10.35
N GLU A 511 -4.28 30.44 -10.61
CA GLU A 511 -5.10 31.40 -9.88
C GLU A 511 -6.60 31.13 -10.06
N TYR A 512 -7.02 30.79 -11.28
CA TYR A 512 -8.43 30.54 -11.59
C TYR A 512 -8.99 29.32 -10.83
N SER A 513 -8.27 28.19 -10.82
CA SER A 513 -8.70 26.97 -10.11
C SER A 513 -8.80 27.18 -8.60
N SER A 514 -7.82 27.87 -8.04
CA SER A 514 -7.73 28.12 -6.59
C SER A 514 -8.84 29.08 -6.13
N MET A 515 -9.09 30.14 -6.89
CA MET A 515 -10.21 31.06 -6.64
C MET A 515 -11.57 30.38 -6.80
N GLU A 516 -11.73 29.53 -7.81
CA GLU A 516 -12.95 28.75 -8.01
C GLU A 516 -13.19 27.78 -6.84
N CYS A 517 -12.16 27.09 -6.36
CA CYS A 517 -12.23 26.23 -5.18
C CYS A 517 -12.68 27.01 -3.93
N GLY A 518 -12.07 28.16 -3.66
CA GLY A 518 -12.44 29.02 -2.53
C GLY A 518 -13.90 29.49 -2.58
N LYS A 519 -14.40 29.87 -3.77
CA LYS A 519 -15.82 30.22 -3.98
C LYS A 519 -16.75 29.04 -3.69
N HIS A 520 -16.41 27.84 -4.16
CA HIS A 520 -17.20 26.64 -3.91
C HIS A 520 -17.27 26.31 -2.42
N ILE A 521 -16.15 26.42 -1.69
CA ILE A 521 -16.11 26.20 -0.24
C ILE A 521 -17.03 27.21 0.47
N ALA A 522 -16.92 28.51 0.15
CA ALA A 522 -17.80 29.53 0.72
C ALA A 522 -19.30 29.27 0.39
N LEU A 523 -19.60 28.75 -0.80
CA LEU A 523 -20.95 28.32 -1.16
C LEU A 523 -21.43 27.13 -0.31
N TYR A 524 -20.56 26.17 0.01
CA TYR A 524 -20.92 25.04 0.87
C TYR A 524 -21.20 25.49 2.31
N LEU A 525 -20.39 26.42 2.85
CA LEU A 525 -20.63 27.01 4.17
C LEU A 525 -21.95 27.79 4.22
N SER A 526 -22.21 28.63 3.21
CA SER A 526 -23.42 29.45 3.17
C SER A 526 -24.71 28.63 3.02
N ARG A 527 -24.66 27.43 2.43
CA ARG A 527 -25.82 26.51 2.37
C ARG A 527 -26.26 25.99 3.75
N VAL A 528 -25.36 25.94 4.72
CA VAL A 528 -25.65 25.47 6.10
C VAL A 528 -25.92 26.63 7.03
N ALA A 529 -25.06 27.66 6.99
CA ALA A 529 -25.11 28.81 7.88
C ALA A 529 -25.04 30.13 7.09
N PRO A 530 -26.09 30.50 6.34
CA PRO A 530 -26.06 31.64 5.41
C PRO A 530 -25.82 32.98 6.11
N ARG A 531 -26.48 33.22 7.25
CA ARG A 531 -26.37 34.51 7.98
C ARG A 531 -24.95 34.75 8.49
N PHE A 532 -24.39 33.80 9.24
CA PHE A 532 -23.03 33.89 9.77
C PHE A 532 -21.96 33.97 8.68
N THR A 533 -22.12 33.21 7.59
CA THR A 533 -21.16 33.26 6.47
C THR A 533 -21.18 34.64 5.81
N VAL A 534 -22.36 35.21 5.56
CA VAL A 534 -22.50 36.52 4.92
C VAL A 534 -22.01 37.65 5.85
N GLU A 535 -22.40 37.64 7.13
CA GLU A 535 -21.97 38.63 8.11
C GLU A 535 -20.44 38.65 8.27
N HIS A 536 -19.81 37.48 8.33
CA HIS A 536 -18.35 37.38 8.45
C HIS A 536 -17.63 37.78 7.14
N LEU A 537 -18.19 37.45 5.97
CA LEU A 537 -17.64 37.92 4.69
C LEU A 537 -17.72 39.45 4.55
N ILE A 538 -18.80 40.07 5.03
CA ILE A 538 -18.93 41.54 5.09
C ILE A 538 -17.85 42.11 6.02
N THR A 539 -17.71 41.53 7.22
CA THR A 539 -16.67 41.96 8.19
C THR A 539 -15.27 41.85 7.59
N LEU A 540 -14.99 40.77 6.85
CA LEU A 540 -13.71 40.60 6.17
C LEU A 540 -13.50 41.63 5.07
N ALA A 541 -14.51 41.91 4.25
CA ALA A 541 -14.46 42.92 3.21
C ALA A 541 -14.22 44.33 3.81
N GLU A 542 -14.93 44.68 4.89
CA GLU A 542 -14.74 45.93 5.61
C GLU A 542 -13.32 46.04 6.19
N SER A 543 -12.80 44.97 6.79
CA SER A 543 -11.45 44.94 7.34
C SER A 543 -10.35 45.09 6.28
N GLU A 544 -10.54 44.49 5.10
CA GLU A 544 -9.58 44.60 4.00
C GLU A 544 -9.63 45.98 3.35
N VAL A 545 -10.82 46.58 3.20
CA VAL A 545 -10.97 47.99 2.79
C VAL A 545 -10.25 48.89 3.79
N LEU A 546 -10.39 48.66 5.10
CA LEU A 546 -9.70 49.44 6.13
C LEU A 546 -8.17 49.27 6.08
N ASN A 547 -7.68 48.06 5.79
CA ASN A 547 -6.24 47.78 5.65
C ASN A 547 -5.62 48.42 4.41
N LEU A 548 -6.39 48.56 3.31
CA LEU A 548 -5.95 49.23 2.09
C LEU A 548 -5.91 50.76 2.22
N HIS A 549 -6.73 51.35 3.11
CA HIS A 549 -6.84 52.80 3.35
C HIS A 549 -6.13 53.23 4.65
N GLY A 550 -4.90 52.76 4.87
CA GLY A 550 -4.17 52.87 6.14
C GLY A 550 -4.37 54.16 6.96
N LYS A 551 -4.54 53.98 8.28
CA LYS A 551 -4.53 54.97 9.38
C LYS A 551 -3.98 56.35 9.00
N ASP A 552 -4.88 57.27 8.64
CA ASP A 552 -4.88 58.71 8.95
C ASP A 552 -5.76 59.46 7.94
N GLU A 553 -7.09 59.26 8.00
CA GLU A 553 -8.09 60.29 7.66
C GLU A 553 -9.48 59.82 8.14
N PRO A 554 -10.34 60.70 8.69
CA PRO A 554 -11.66 60.30 9.16
C PRO A 554 -12.54 59.92 7.97
N LEU A 555 -13.10 58.70 8.01
CA LEU A 555 -13.98 58.14 6.97
C LEU A 555 -15.22 59.01 6.76
N ASP A 556 -15.32 59.63 5.58
CA ASP A 556 -16.56 60.21 5.10
C ASP A 556 -17.46 59.08 4.54
N GLN A 557 -18.67 58.94 5.07
CA GLN A 557 -19.59 57.83 4.74
C GLN A 557 -19.99 57.78 3.24
N ALA A 558 -19.69 58.84 2.49
CA ALA A 558 -19.88 58.91 1.04
C ALA A 558 -18.78 58.19 0.24
N GLU A 559 -17.54 58.09 0.76
CA GLU A 559 -16.45 57.44 0.03
C GLU A 559 -16.49 55.91 0.14
N ILE A 560 -16.95 55.34 1.27
CA ILE A 560 -17.14 53.89 1.42
C ILE A 560 -18.14 53.37 0.36
N ASN A 561 -19.24 54.10 0.14
CA ASN A 561 -20.22 53.77 -0.89
C ASN A 561 -19.65 53.87 -2.31
N ASN A 562 -18.71 54.79 -2.55
CA ASN A 562 -18.09 54.97 -3.86
C ASN A 562 -16.91 54.02 -4.12
N THR A 563 -16.13 53.60 -3.11
CA THR A 563 -15.06 52.59 -3.25
C THR A 563 -15.60 51.18 -3.49
N VAL A 564 -16.78 50.85 -2.95
CA VAL A 564 -17.53 49.64 -3.32
C VAL A 564 -17.95 49.70 -4.80
N GLU A 565 -18.16 50.89 -5.37
CA GLU A 565 -18.54 51.08 -6.78
C GLU A 565 -17.37 51.21 -7.77
N LEU A 566 -16.18 51.69 -7.38
CA LEU A 566 -15.19 52.19 -8.37
C LEU A 566 -13.88 51.40 -8.55
N GLY A 567 -13.63 50.33 -7.78
CA GLY A 567 -12.36 49.57 -7.85
C GLY A 567 -12.45 48.10 -8.28
N LEU A 568 -13.35 47.30 -7.69
CA LEU A 568 -13.46 45.86 -7.97
C LEU A 568 -14.55 45.50 -9.00
N ILE A 569 -15.37 46.47 -9.43
CA ILE A 569 -16.49 46.26 -10.36
C ILE A 569 -16.09 46.57 -11.82
N LYS A 570 -14.86 47.04 -12.08
CA LYS A 570 -14.46 47.48 -13.43
C LYS A 570 -14.05 46.37 -14.41
N GLU A 571 -13.74 45.16 -13.96
CA GLU A 571 -13.49 44.05 -14.90
C GLU A 571 -14.77 43.52 -15.57
N PHE A 572 -15.96 43.85 -15.05
CA PHE A 572 -17.22 43.41 -15.64
C PHE A 572 -17.71 44.28 -16.82
N HIS A 573 -17.10 45.44 -17.09
CA HIS A 573 -17.72 46.45 -17.97
C HIS A 573 -17.05 46.75 -19.32
N HIS A 574 -15.90 46.14 -19.67
CA HIS A 574 -15.27 46.42 -20.97
C HIS A 574 -14.99 45.18 -21.83
N ARG A 575 -16.06 44.60 -22.37
CA ARG A 575 -16.05 44.08 -23.76
C ARG A 575 -17.42 44.17 -24.42
N ALA A 576 -17.97 45.39 -24.48
CA ALA A 576 -19.03 45.71 -25.43
C ALA A 576 -18.39 46.08 -26.78
N ALA A 577 -18.17 45.08 -27.63
CA ALA A 577 -17.96 45.29 -29.06
C ALA A 577 -19.20 44.75 -29.80
N THR A 578 -20.09 45.68 -30.16
CA THR A 578 -21.05 45.65 -31.29
C THR A 578 -21.72 44.31 -31.60
N ALA A 579 -22.92 44.11 -31.03
CA ALA A 579 -23.87 43.09 -31.45
C ALA A 579 -24.78 43.62 -32.58
N PRO A 580 -25.13 42.81 -33.60
CA PRO A 580 -26.42 42.93 -34.24
C PRO A 580 -27.46 42.18 -33.42
N THR A 581 -28.33 42.97 -32.78
CA THR A 581 -29.78 42.80 -32.55
C THR A 581 -30.36 41.39 -32.30
N GLN A 582 -30.92 41.14 -31.11
CA GLN A 582 -32.22 40.44 -30.93
C GLN A 582 -32.78 40.57 -29.48
N GLN A 583 -34.10 40.78 -29.38
CA GLN A 583 -34.86 41.21 -28.18
C GLN A 583 -35.47 40.05 -27.33
N PRO A 584 -35.95 40.34 -26.09
CA PRO A 584 -35.98 39.45 -24.91
C PRO A 584 -37.38 38.91 -24.54
N LEU A 585 -37.52 38.08 -23.47
CA LEU A 585 -38.61 38.05 -22.44
C LEU A 585 -38.42 36.92 -21.37
N PRO A 586 -39.19 36.83 -20.26
CA PRO A 586 -38.64 36.58 -18.91
C PRO A 586 -39.30 35.45 -18.06
N ARG A 587 -38.78 35.33 -16.82
CA ARG A 587 -39.02 34.51 -15.61
C ARG A 587 -40.43 33.89 -15.34
N GLN A 588 -40.46 32.72 -14.67
CA GLN A 588 -41.67 32.16 -14.02
C GLN A 588 -41.48 31.80 -12.53
N GLN A 589 -42.50 32.22 -11.76
CA GLN A 589 -42.91 31.83 -10.41
C GLN A 589 -43.74 30.52 -10.41
N PRO A 590 -44.00 29.90 -9.23
CA PRO A 590 -44.64 28.58 -9.07
C PRO A 590 -46.10 28.45 -9.57
N LEU A 591 -46.44 27.23 -10.01
CA LEU A 591 -47.56 26.86 -10.89
C LEU A 591 -48.98 26.83 -10.28
N ALA A 592 -49.15 26.82 -8.95
CA ALA A 592 -50.49 26.70 -8.34
C ALA A 592 -51.28 28.03 -8.30
N ALA A 593 -50.59 29.18 -8.20
CA ALA A 593 -51.24 30.50 -8.18
C ALA A 593 -51.67 30.99 -9.58
N ARG A 594 -51.12 30.40 -10.66
CA ARG A 594 -51.43 30.78 -12.06
C ARG A 594 -52.72 30.17 -12.59
N ALA A 595 -53.17 29.04 -12.05
CA ALA A 595 -54.38 28.37 -12.53
C ALA A 595 -55.67 29.12 -12.11
N ALA A 596 -55.69 29.70 -10.90
CA ALA A 596 -56.84 30.45 -10.38
C ALA A 596 -56.99 31.86 -11.00
N ALA A 597 -55.87 32.53 -11.31
CA ALA A 597 -55.89 33.88 -11.89
C ALA A 597 -56.20 33.88 -13.40
N ALA A 598 -55.89 32.79 -14.13
CA ALA A 598 -56.11 32.69 -15.57
C ALA A 598 -57.58 32.57 -15.99
N ILE A 599 -58.45 32.06 -15.09
CA ILE A 599 -59.90 31.95 -15.36
C ILE A 599 -60.61 33.31 -15.18
N ALA A 600 -60.10 34.17 -14.29
CA ALA A 600 -60.71 35.48 -13.99
C ALA A 600 -60.34 36.60 -14.97
N ALA A 601 -59.19 36.51 -15.66
CA ALA A 601 -58.69 37.57 -16.55
C ALA A 601 -59.14 37.44 -18.02
N ALA A 602 -59.80 36.34 -18.39
CA ALA A 602 -60.19 36.04 -19.78
C ALA A 602 -61.46 36.79 -20.27
N THR A 603 -62.07 37.66 -19.47
CA THR A 603 -63.39 38.26 -19.78
C THR A 603 -63.44 39.79 -19.89
N ALA A 604 -62.32 40.53 -19.84
CA ALA A 604 -62.39 41.99 -19.92
C ALA A 604 -61.34 42.57 -20.89
N ASP A 605 -61.86 43.24 -21.91
CA ASP A 605 -61.28 43.52 -23.23
C ASP A 605 -60.51 44.85 -23.33
N ARG A 606 -59.70 44.97 -24.40
CA ARG A 606 -59.15 46.16 -25.11
C ARG A 606 -58.13 47.11 -24.45
N SER A 607 -56.86 46.99 -24.88
CA SER A 607 -56.21 47.81 -25.96
C SER A 607 -54.69 48.11 -25.77
N LYS A 608 -53.86 47.47 -26.63
CA LYS A 608 -52.44 47.73 -27.05
C LYS A 608 -51.27 47.53 -26.04
N PRO A 609 -50.01 47.25 -26.48
CA PRO A 609 -49.54 46.39 -27.60
C PRO A 609 -48.31 45.47 -27.27
N PHE A 610 -48.11 44.43 -28.11
CA PHE A 610 -46.92 43.57 -28.38
C PHE A 610 -46.23 42.72 -27.29
N THR A 611 -46.34 41.38 -27.41
CA THR A 611 -45.63 40.35 -26.60
C THR A 611 -45.10 39.15 -27.41
N ALA A 612 -44.04 38.54 -26.86
CA ALA A 612 -43.73 37.10 -26.75
C ALA A 612 -43.49 36.20 -27.99
N SER A 613 -43.84 36.57 -29.22
CA SER A 613 -43.69 35.64 -30.37
C SER A 613 -42.24 35.43 -30.84
N SER A 614 -41.31 36.37 -30.62
CA SER A 614 -39.91 36.27 -31.07
C SER A 614 -38.97 35.53 -30.10
N PHE A 615 -39.36 35.37 -28.84
CA PHE A 615 -38.52 34.74 -27.80
C PHE A 615 -38.69 33.21 -27.75
N ALA A 616 -39.81 32.69 -28.30
CA ALA A 616 -40.11 31.26 -28.37
C ALA A 616 -39.25 30.46 -29.39
N GLN A 617 -38.49 31.12 -30.27
CA GLN A 617 -37.64 30.43 -31.25
C GLN A 617 -36.18 30.21 -30.79
N VAL A 618 -35.67 31.02 -29.85
CA VAL A 618 -34.27 30.90 -29.36
C VAL A 618 -34.13 29.81 -28.29
N ILE A 619 -35.14 29.63 -27.44
CA ILE A 619 -35.22 28.53 -26.44
C ILE A 619 -35.26 27.14 -27.12
N LYS A 620 -35.67 27.07 -28.39
CA LYS A 620 -35.77 25.83 -29.16
C LYS A 620 -34.41 25.28 -29.66
N ARG A 621 -33.32 26.06 -29.67
CA ARG A 621 -31.99 25.59 -30.14
C ARG A 621 -31.05 25.12 -29.03
N SER A 622 -31.02 25.77 -27.86
CA SER A 622 -30.11 25.35 -26.78
C SER A 622 -30.56 24.10 -26.01
N THR A 623 -31.86 23.78 -26.06
CA THR A 623 -32.41 22.55 -25.44
C THR A 623 -32.04 21.29 -26.23
N VAL A 624 -31.69 21.41 -27.53
CA VAL A 624 -31.30 20.27 -28.38
C VAL A 624 -29.81 19.93 -28.23
N ASP A 625 -28.93 20.91 -27.98
CA ASP A 625 -27.49 20.66 -27.79
C ASP A 625 -27.15 20.03 -26.42
N ILE A 626 -27.97 20.29 -25.40
CA ILE A 626 -27.81 19.71 -24.06
C ILE A 626 -28.25 18.24 -24.06
N ILE A 627 -29.24 17.87 -24.89
CA ILE A 627 -29.73 16.49 -25.01
C ILE A 627 -28.79 15.60 -25.85
N ILE A 628 -27.95 16.18 -26.72
CA ILE A 628 -27.00 15.42 -27.57
C ILE A 628 -25.67 15.09 -26.86
N LYS A 629 -25.28 15.80 -25.78
CA LYS A 629 -23.95 15.62 -25.16
C LYS A 629 -23.87 14.79 -23.88
N THR A 630 -24.98 14.41 -23.25
CA THR A 630 -24.96 13.64 -21.98
C THR A 630 -25.74 12.32 -22.08
N GLY A 631 -25.37 11.49 -23.06
CA GLY A 631 -25.94 10.16 -23.22
C GLY A 631 -25.70 9.24 -22.01
N VAL A 632 -26.69 8.37 -21.79
CA VAL A 632 -26.73 7.13 -20.98
C VAL A 632 -27.52 7.17 -19.67
N ALA A 633 -28.78 6.74 -19.84
CA ALA A 633 -29.51 5.68 -19.12
C ALA A 633 -29.42 5.56 -17.60
N VAL A 634 -30.57 5.75 -16.97
CA VAL A 634 -31.05 4.83 -15.91
C VAL A 634 -32.50 4.48 -16.22
N ALA A 635 -32.68 3.29 -16.77
CA ALA A 635 -33.90 2.51 -16.64
C ALA A 635 -34.03 2.04 -15.18
N ASP A 636 -35.27 1.69 -14.82
CA ASP A 636 -35.65 1.00 -13.59
C ASP A 636 -35.60 1.81 -12.29
N THR A 637 -36.62 2.65 -12.10
CA THR A 637 -37.45 2.61 -10.87
C THR A 637 -38.66 3.50 -11.08
N VAL A 638 -39.84 2.89 -11.28
CA VAL A 638 -41.13 3.13 -10.61
C VAL A 638 -42.15 2.25 -11.36
N VAL A 639 -42.09 0.96 -11.09
CA VAL A 639 -43.30 0.14 -10.97
C VAL A 639 -43.62 0.15 -9.48
N VAL A 640 -44.92 0.26 -9.17
CA VAL A 640 -45.58 0.19 -7.86
C VAL A 640 -45.86 1.54 -7.18
N ALA A 641 -47.17 1.69 -6.90
CA ALA A 641 -47.89 2.69 -6.10
C ALA A 641 -48.28 3.98 -6.85
N GLY A 642 -49.53 4.23 -7.24
CA GLY A 642 -50.88 3.61 -7.10
C GLY A 642 -51.85 4.66 -7.66
N ALA A 643 -52.88 4.39 -8.47
CA ALA A 643 -54.01 3.48 -8.23
C ALA A 643 -54.60 3.65 -6.83
N ALA A 644 -55.13 4.84 -6.55
CA ALA A 644 -56.35 5.12 -5.77
C ALA A 644 -56.68 6.61 -5.92
#